data_AF-A0A7Y2U5M7-F1
#
_entry.id   AF-A0A7Y2U5M7-F1
#
_cell.length_a   1.000
_cell.length_b   1.000
_cell.length_c   1.000
_cell.angle_alpha   90.00
_cell.angle_beta   90.00
_cell.angle_gamma   90.00
#
_symmetry.space_group_name_H-M   'P 1'
#
loop_
_entity.id
_entity.type
_entity.pdbx_description
1 polymer ?
#
loop_
_entity_poly.entity_id
_entity_poly.type
_entity_poly.pdbx_seq_one_letter_code
_entity_poly.pdbx_strand_id
1 'polypeptide(L)'
;MKTRNLFAVMAIIASCTLTATGDVITPTSATSSTNVDVNRVISKAIDGSGLVDQSDASSELDDTHVYGSGYNVWLSNASAVSGGTEELTFDLGGTYNIDTVYHWPYTRDNNRNLLTFDISYSTDGGTTFSTPVSAASLGMANWGIQGNDRSDSVVETRTFSTLSGVTDIRFSNLQNHGGSYFALGEIRFGGQEVVVEAGPVDVGKSTVVASPTQVLADGTATSTITVTLKDANGIAVSGEGVTLANTSGSGDPDIIPESAQTTNSGGVATFTVSSNTEGTEVFTATASTDSKTITQTASVEFTAVPVVGPVNIDTSTVVASPLSVPANGSTTSTITVTLKDTNGLAVAGEAVTLDNTAGPKAAAITPIDVQSTDLNGQATFTVTSNTAGTEVFTANALDAGVTVKQTASVTFTEVAANQLVTLLDAPLAASTSATGGTLENLYNTSMSLEYIGTDTNTGNSFRWTPKDSDGYTGDSVQSQTVIYDMGEIITFDGFIHAQAHESDYSSIGSIDFWVSNTDPGSDITAIANTYFGTTPHASKALDRGDRLIREYILDGAKLTGRYVIMRWRCFEQDTDLGSPGGYTFHLGQTASVGDYDTWSGSYPGLGAPSDDDDLDGLSNEEERLLGLDPNDPGSINPFADGFDASAGTFSYTRRTQALTGMTYKIWYSTDLIDWFWESGANESVGEPVANIETVGVTIDPDLLDEPRLFLKLSVEDLGPAPVISSLWGANTTVTVNYSEAMGSSAGDPANYTVQEDGGGSVTVTGATLSGDGRSVTLTLGSALSIGSSFTVTTNRIANGAGQPLGNGTVGQFQTWDDDENGIKVFILAGQSNMVGYGHTETGQTGDGGIGTLRYFAQPDNDENYPEYDYSSLLVDPSQPTTSAWKTRPKVKLWWKNGASGELDGPIYSGNLGPLTSNGQWFGPEYGFGQVIGDFYPDDDILIIKTAWGGHKLAEDFRPPSAVAARGGEVGASYLEMFDDARQVLNNLGSEFPEWAGRRYQIVGVAWHQGTSDKSPIERATEYKYNLPDFISDVRAEFGKPNLPFVIATTGMSDVGPKEDPPLDPPYVGYHPVERAQLWVEGIPRPSNVLTDDTRGYWEEAEVSPRSQGFHWNGNARSYFRVGKGLGDKMVNLLSQ
;
A
#
# COMPACT_ATOMS: atom_id res chain seq x y z
N MET A 1 9.06 -54.17 -60.75
CA MET A 1 9.13 -53.27 -61.94
C MET A 1 8.71 -51.89 -61.45
N LYS A 2 9.47 -50.80 -61.68
CA LYS A 2 9.53 -50.00 -62.93
C LYS A 2 8.15 -49.45 -63.35
N THR A 3 7.90 -48.15 -63.56
CA THR A 3 8.70 -46.90 -63.31
C THR A 3 7.85 -45.66 -63.67
N ARG A 4 8.15 -44.47 -63.08
CA ARG A 4 7.94 -43.10 -63.66
C ARG A 4 6.48 -42.62 -63.84
N ASN A 5 6.11 -41.34 -63.73
CA ASN A 5 6.76 -40.05 -63.40
C ASN A 5 5.90 -39.35 -62.30
N LEU A 6 6.29 -38.30 -61.55
CA LEU A 6 7.20 -37.17 -61.79
C LEU A 6 8.43 -37.09 -60.84
N PHE A 7 9.41 -36.31 -61.30
CA PHE A 7 10.54 -35.70 -60.56
C PHE A 7 10.20 -34.20 -60.40
N ALA A 8 10.75 -33.35 -59.52
CA ALA A 8 11.80 -33.44 -58.47
C ALA A 8 11.31 -32.53 -57.28
N VAL A 9 11.98 -32.29 -56.14
CA VAL A 9 13.42 -32.19 -55.79
C VAL A 9 13.68 -32.79 -54.39
N MET A 10 14.94 -33.16 -54.15
CA MET A 10 15.51 -33.57 -52.84
C MET A 10 15.34 -32.43 -51.80
N ALA A 11 15.18 -32.69 -50.50
CA ALA A 11 16.26 -33.01 -49.55
C ALA A 11 17.56 -32.19 -49.76
N ILE A 12 18.11 -31.63 -48.68
CA ILE A 12 19.27 -30.71 -48.63
C ILE A 12 18.94 -29.26 -49.05
N ILE A 13 18.15 -28.57 -48.22
CA ILE A 13 18.52 -27.28 -47.61
C ILE A 13 18.13 -27.48 -46.13
N ALA A 14 19.06 -27.85 -45.25
CA ALA A 14 19.86 -26.91 -44.46
C ALA A 14 18.97 -25.97 -43.63
N SER A 15 18.90 -26.05 -42.30
CA SER A 15 19.87 -26.66 -41.38
C SER A 15 21.30 -26.21 -41.71
N CYS A 16 21.50 -24.90 -41.77
CA CYS A 16 22.44 -24.34 -40.81
C CYS A 16 21.64 -24.24 -39.49
N THR A 17 21.95 -24.88 -38.35
CA THR A 17 23.20 -25.53 -37.92
C THR A 17 24.41 -24.80 -38.46
N LEU A 18 24.59 -23.57 -37.98
CA LEU A 18 25.81 -22.82 -38.18
C LEU A 18 26.94 -23.54 -37.45
N THR A 19 27.51 -24.57 -38.09
CA THR A 19 28.70 -25.29 -37.59
C THR A 19 29.96 -24.49 -37.92
N ALA A 20 29.98 -23.25 -37.43
CA ALA A 20 31.13 -22.37 -37.28
C ALA A 20 31.10 -21.89 -35.82
N THR A 21 32.24 -21.94 -35.12
CA THR A 21 32.30 -21.77 -33.67
C THR A 21 32.38 -20.30 -33.28
N GLY A 22 31.40 -19.51 -33.70
CA GLY A 22 31.29 -18.08 -33.44
C GLY A 22 29.87 -17.70 -33.08
N ASP A 23 29.77 -16.73 -32.18
CA ASP A 23 28.54 -16.11 -31.73
C ASP A 23 27.93 -15.24 -32.86
N VAL A 24 26.65 -14.91 -32.72
CA VAL A 24 25.99 -13.92 -33.59
C VAL A 24 26.16 -12.55 -32.95
N ILE A 25 26.94 -11.72 -33.61
CA ILE A 25 27.36 -10.40 -33.12
C ILE A 25 26.45 -9.34 -33.74
N THR A 26 25.62 -8.73 -32.90
CA THR A 26 24.87 -7.52 -33.25
C THR A 26 25.75 -6.29 -32.97
N PRO A 27 25.85 -5.33 -33.90
CA PRO A 27 26.50 -4.03 -33.65
C PRO A 27 25.93 -3.28 -32.44
N THR A 28 26.72 -2.40 -31.86
CA THR A 28 26.28 -1.44 -30.82
C THR A 28 25.97 -0.06 -31.38
N SER A 29 26.63 0.34 -32.46
CA SER A 29 26.33 1.60 -33.15
C SER A 29 26.58 1.53 -34.66
N ALA A 30 26.02 2.48 -35.41
CA ALA A 30 26.21 2.62 -36.84
C ALA A 30 26.34 4.10 -37.25
N THR A 31 27.07 4.37 -38.34
CA THR A 31 27.26 5.71 -38.91
C THR A 31 27.25 5.70 -40.45
N SER A 32 26.67 6.73 -41.05
CA SER A 32 26.57 6.92 -42.52
C SER A 32 27.37 8.14 -42.97
N SER A 33 27.99 8.08 -44.15
CA SER A 33 28.68 9.23 -44.77
C SER A 33 27.75 10.23 -45.48
N THR A 34 26.48 9.89 -45.68
CA THR A 34 25.47 10.73 -46.37
C THR A 34 24.13 10.79 -45.63
N ASN A 35 23.29 11.77 -45.99
CA ASN A 35 21.96 11.95 -45.42
C ASN A 35 21.02 10.76 -45.75
N VAL A 36 20.72 9.97 -44.72
CA VAL A 36 19.54 9.09 -44.68
C VAL A 36 18.29 9.99 -44.68
N ASP A 37 17.27 9.70 -45.50
CA ASP A 37 16.04 10.52 -45.53
C ASP A 37 14.99 9.97 -44.55
N VAL A 38 15.38 9.98 -43.28
CA VAL A 38 14.50 9.88 -42.11
C VAL A 38 14.93 10.93 -41.09
N ASN A 39 13.98 11.51 -40.37
CA ASN A 39 14.25 12.52 -39.33
C ASN A 39 14.78 11.90 -38.02
N ARG A 40 15.64 10.87 -38.13
CA ARG A 40 16.01 9.94 -37.05
C ARG A 40 17.51 9.61 -37.10
N VAL A 41 18.05 9.13 -35.98
CA VAL A 41 19.50 8.87 -35.80
C VAL A 41 19.76 7.36 -35.93
N ILE A 42 20.60 6.95 -36.88
CA ILE A 42 20.80 5.52 -37.21
C ILE A 42 21.40 4.68 -36.06
N SER A 43 22.12 5.27 -35.11
CA SER A 43 22.55 4.53 -33.90
C SER A 43 21.42 4.25 -32.91
N LYS A 44 20.28 4.94 -33.01
CA LYS A 44 19.04 4.61 -32.27
C LYS A 44 18.19 3.54 -32.98
N ALA A 45 18.63 3.07 -34.15
CA ALA A 45 18.01 1.95 -34.85
C ALA A 45 18.48 0.59 -34.33
N ILE A 46 19.48 0.55 -33.45
CA ILE A 46 20.09 -0.70 -32.98
C ILE A 46 19.46 -1.11 -31.65
N ASP A 47 18.87 -2.32 -31.62
CA ASP A 47 18.02 -2.81 -30.53
C ASP A 47 18.45 -4.19 -29.98
N GLY A 48 19.65 -4.66 -30.33
CA GLY A 48 20.14 -6.00 -29.96
C GLY A 48 19.69 -7.10 -30.93
N SER A 49 18.57 -6.92 -31.64
CA SER A 49 18.18 -7.77 -32.76
C SER A 49 18.90 -7.36 -34.05
N GLY A 50 18.85 -6.08 -34.42
CA GLY A 50 19.28 -5.62 -35.74
C GLY A 50 19.17 -4.11 -35.97
N LEU A 51 18.52 -3.72 -37.08
CA LEU A 51 18.23 -2.32 -37.44
C LEU A 51 16.70 -2.11 -37.55
N VAL A 52 16.14 -1.26 -36.69
CA VAL A 52 14.71 -0.95 -36.59
C VAL A 52 14.44 0.56 -36.56
N ASP A 53 13.24 1.01 -36.95
CA ASP A 53 12.99 2.43 -37.24
C ASP A 53 11.97 3.09 -36.28
N GLN A 54 12.45 3.68 -35.18
CA GLN A 54 11.61 4.22 -34.09
C GLN A 54 10.87 5.53 -34.38
N SER A 55 9.58 5.44 -34.68
CA SER A 55 8.48 6.13 -33.96
C SER A 55 7.17 5.43 -34.38
N ASP A 56 6.28 5.03 -33.46
CA ASP A 56 5.62 5.88 -32.47
C ASP A 56 5.50 5.27 -31.07
N ALA A 57 5.03 6.07 -30.09
CA ALA A 57 4.94 5.70 -28.68
C ALA A 57 3.64 4.94 -28.31
N SER A 58 3.29 3.92 -29.10
CA SER A 58 2.21 2.96 -28.80
C SER A 58 2.28 1.76 -29.73
N SER A 59 1.82 0.59 -29.24
CA SER A 59 1.84 -0.75 -29.88
C SER A 59 3.23 -1.36 -30.19
N GLU A 60 3.39 -2.60 -29.72
CA GLU A 60 4.01 -3.74 -30.40
C GLU A 60 5.24 -3.47 -31.31
N LEU A 61 6.43 -3.81 -30.80
CA LEU A 61 7.64 -4.05 -31.61
C LEU A 61 7.54 -5.43 -32.28
N ASP A 62 6.55 -5.59 -33.15
CA ASP A 62 6.26 -6.82 -33.88
C ASP A 62 7.46 -7.25 -34.76
N ASP A 63 7.76 -8.55 -34.75
CA ASP A 63 8.72 -9.29 -35.58
C ASP A 63 9.41 -8.50 -36.73
N THR A 64 10.73 -8.33 -36.65
CA THR A 64 11.57 -7.72 -37.71
C THR A 64 11.53 -8.49 -39.05
N HIS A 65 10.88 -9.66 -39.08
CA HIS A 65 10.86 -10.61 -40.19
C HIS A 65 9.46 -10.96 -40.72
N VAL A 66 8.37 -10.55 -40.06
CA VAL A 66 6.99 -10.91 -40.43
C VAL A 66 6.37 -9.88 -41.40
N TYR A 67 5.29 -10.27 -42.07
CA TYR A 67 4.60 -9.52 -43.12
C TYR A 67 3.82 -8.26 -42.64
N GLY A 68 4.51 -7.39 -41.90
CA GLY A 68 4.03 -6.09 -41.40
C GLY A 68 4.44 -4.90 -42.28
N SER A 69 3.75 -3.77 -42.14
CA SER A 69 3.89 -2.61 -43.04
C SER A 69 4.72 -1.45 -42.49
N GLY A 70 5.99 -1.69 -42.15
CA GLY A 70 7.05 -0.70 -42.43
C GLY A 70 8.00 -0.30 -41.30
N TYR A 71 9.05 -1.11 -41.08
CA TYR A 71 10.29 -0.71 -40.38
C TYR A 71 11.47 -1.01 -41.29
N ASN A 72 12.23 0.00 -41.73
CA ASN A 72 13.35 -0.12 -42.68
C ASN A 72 14.20 1.16 -42.63
N VAL A 73 15.53 1.06 -42.70
CA VAL A 73 16.41 2.23 -42.85
C VAL A 73 16.57 2.57 -44.33
N TRP A 74 16.06 3.73 -44.76
CA TRP A 74 16.04 4.17 -46.17
C TRP A 74 17.21 5.09 -46.51
N LEU A 75 18.28 4.57 -47.14
CA LEU A 75 19.36 5.43 -47.63
C LEU A 75 18.88 6.21 -48.87
N SER A 76 19.12 7.53 -48.87
CA SER A 76 18.53 8.44 -49.84
C SER A 76 19.45 8.73 -51.03
N ASN A 77 18.83 8.85 -52.20
CA ASN A 77 19.44 9.40 -53.41
C ASN A 77 20.55 8.59 -54.10
N ALA A 78 20.52 7.25 -53.97
CA ALA A 78 21.12 6.33 -54.94
C ALA A 78 20.43 6.44 -56.33
N SER A 79 20.71 7.55 -57.01
CA SER A 79 20.44 7.77 -58.44
C SER A 79 21.16 6.69 -59.27
N ALA A 80 20.59 6.31 -60.41
CA ALA A 80 21.08 5.19 -61.23
C ALA A 80 22.45 5.48 -61.91
N VAL A 81 23.53 5.42 -61.12
CA VAL A 81 24.90 5.71 -61.50
C VAL A 81 25.82 4.63 -60.94
N SER A 82 26.65 4.02 -61.80
CA SER A 82 27.65 3.03 -61.38
C SER A 82 28.74 3.69 -60.53
N GLY A 83 28.87 3.28 -59.27
CA GLY A 83 29.83 3.80 -58.30
C GLY A 83 29.23 4.84 -57.34
N GLY A 84 28.40 4.40 -56.39
CA GLY A 84 27.93 5.23 -55.27
C GLY A 84 29.05 5.55 -54.29
N THR A 85 29.12 6.79 -53.79
CA THR A 85 30.11 7.25 -52.79
C THR A 85 29.63 7.13 -51.35
N GLU A 86 28.58 6.33 -51.13
CA GLU A 86 27.93 6.12 -49.85
C GLU A 86 28.68 5.04 -49.06
N GLU A 87 28.88 5.28 -47.76
CA GLU A 87 29.52 4.35 -46.83
C GLU A 87 28.68 4.24 -45.55
N LEU A 88 28.56 3.01 -45.04
CA LEU A 88 27.87 2.67 -43.79
C LEU A 88 28.82 1.84 -42.92
N THR A 89 29.14 2.34 -41.74
CA THR A 89 30.06 1.71 -40.78
C THR A 89 29.29 1.23 -39.56
N PHE A 90 29.58 0.00 -39.12
CA PHE A 90 29.07 -0.62 -37.90
C PHE A 90 30.19 -0.80 -36.89
N ASP A 91 29.96 -0.33 -35.67
CA ASP A 91 30.76 -0.59 -34.47
C ASP A 91 30.23 -1.86 -33.81
N LEU A 92 31.11 -2.83 -33.56
CA LEU A 92 30.74 -4.13 -32.99
C LEU A 92 30.66 -4.12 -31.45
N GLY A 93 31.08 -3.03 -30.78
CA GLY A 93 31.07 -2.91 -29.32
C GLY A 93 32.14 -3.72 -28.58
N GLY A 94 32.98 -4.45 -29.30
CA GLY A 94 33.99 -5.37 -28.78
C GLY A 94 35.05 -5.70 -29.83
N THR A 95 35.89 -6.70 -29.56
CA THR A 95 36.94 -7.16 -30.49
C THR A 95 36.68 -8.61 -30.88
N TYR A 96 36.55 -8.88 -32.17
CA TYR A 96 36.04 -10.17 -32.65
C TYR A 96 36.90 -10.82 -33.75
N ASN A 97 36.81 -12.15 -33.85
CA ASN A 97 37.25 -12.92 -35.01
C ASN A 97 36.04 -13.19 -35.92
N ILE A 98 35.80 -12.35 -36.92
CA ILE A 98 34.62 -12.41 -37.80
C ILE A 98 34.89 -13.30 -39.02
N ASP A 99 34.03 -14.27 -39.30
CA ASP A 99 34.09 -15.06 -40.55
C ASP A 99 32.87 -14.91 -41.47
N THR A 100 31.74 -14.40 -40.97
CA THR A 100 30.48 -14.39 -41.72
C THR A 100 29.71 -13.07 -41.56
N VAL A 101 28.99 -12.68 -42.60
CA VAL A 101 27.95 -11.63 -42.61
C VAL A 101 26.61 -12.26 -42.93
N TYR A 102 25.56 -11.82 -42.25
CA TYR A 102 24.16 -12.10 -42.57
C TYR A 102 23.48 -10.80 -42.94
N HIS A 103 22.66 -10.82 -43.99
CA HIS A 103 21.90 -9.66 -44.44
C HIS A 103 20.50 -10.08 -44.89
N TRP A 104 19.47 -9.34 -44.48
CA TRP A 104 18.09 -9.54 -44.89
C TRP A 104 17.62 -8.37 -45.76
N PRO A 105 17.48 -8.57 -47.09
CA PRO A 105 17.03 -7.53 -48.02
C PRO A 105 15.50 -7.37 -48.02
N TYR A 106 15.01 -6.12 -48.08
CA TYR A 106 13.58 -5.82 -48.11
C TYR A 106 12.98 -5.78 -49.53
N THR A 107 12.35 -6.88 -49.94
CA THR A 107 11.98 -7.19 -51.34
C THR A 107 10.60 -6.68 -51.80
N ARG A 108 10.16 -5.48 -51.38
CA ARG A 108 8.80 -5.00 -51.69
C ARG A 108 8.55 -4.58 -53.15
N ASP A 109 9.58 -4.17 -53.88
CA ASP A 109 9.54 -3.94 -55.35
C ASP A 109 10.92 -4.26 -55.97
N ASN A 110 10.93 -4.80 -57.18
CA ASN A 110 12.12 -5.26 -57.92
C ASN A 110 13.19 -4.16 -58.18
N ASN A 111 12.89 -2.90 -57.86
CA ASN A 111 13.76 -1.74 -58.06
C ASN A 111 14.42 -1.21 -56.76
N ARG A 112 14.10 -1.77 -55.59
CA ARG A 112 14.50 -1.22 -54.26
C ARG A 112 15.55 -2.03 -53.50
N ASN A 113 16.04 -3.13 -54.08
CA ASN A 113 17.06 -3.98 -53.46
C ASN A 113 18.48 -3.43 -53.69
N LEU A 114 19.38 -3.69 -52.74
CA LEU A 114 20.83 -3.55 -52.90
C LEU A 114 21.35 -4.63 -53.88
N LEU A 115 22.22 -4.24 -54.81
CA LEU A 115 22.67 -5.03 -55.96
C LEU A 115 24.15 -5.42 -55.83
N THR A 116 25.01 -4.49 -55.40
CA THR A 116 26.40 -4.75 -55.02
C THR A 116 26.87 -3.80 -53.91
N PHE A 117 27.88 -4.23 -53.16
CA PHE A 117 28.63 -3.44 -52.18
C PHE A 117 30.03 -4.03 -52.01
N ASP A 118 30.97 -3.24 -51.49
CA ASP A 118 32.33 -3.66 -51.14
C ASP A 118 32.53 -3.55 -49.62
N ILE A 119 33.13 -4.58 -49.00
CA ILE A 119 33.34 -4.63 -47.53
C ILE A 119 34.78 -4.25 -47.19
N SER A 120 34.96 -3.45 -46.13
CA SER A 120 36.23 -3.22 -45.44
C SER A 120 36.06 -3.34 -43.92
N TYR A 121 37.12 -3.63 -43.18
CA TYR A 121 37.10 -3.79 -41.72
C TYR A 121 38.17 -2.94 -41.03
N SER A 122 37.95 -2.58 -39.77
CA SER A 122 38.91 -1.94 -38.88
C SER A 122 39.29 -2.87 -37.72
N THR A 123 40.47 -2.66 -37.17
CA THR A 123 40.95 -3.25 -35.91
C THR A 123 41.45 -2.16 -34.94
N ASP A 124 40.99 -0.91 -35.14
CA ASP A 124 41.52 0.28 -34.45
C ASP A 124 40.43 1.30 -34.05
N GLY A 125 39.15 0.90 -34.00
CA GLY A 125 38.02 1.78 -33.66
C GLY A 125 37.64 2.71 -34.81
N GLY A 126 37.56 2.15 -36.03
CA GLY A 126 37.07 2.83 -37.22
C GLY A 126 37.99 3.92 -37.78
N THR A 127 39.22 4.05 -37.29
CA THR A 127 40.13 5.14 -37.70
C THR A 127 40.88 4.82 -39.00
N THR A 128 41.21 3.55 -39.23
CA THR A 128 41.66 3.03 -40.52
C THR A 128 40.90 1.77 -40.91
N PHE A 129 40.77 1.56 -42.23
CA PHE A 129 40.04 0.43 -42.81
C PHE A 129 40.91 -0.35 -43.79
N SER A 130 40.68 -1.65 -43.86
CA SER A 130 41.29 -2.55 -44.85
C SER A 130 41.03 -2.09 -46.28
N THR A 131 41.87 -2.52 -47.22
CA THR A 131 41.54 -2.46 -48.65
C THR A 131 40.18 -3.12 -48.90
N PRO A 132 39.20 -2.46 -49.53
CA PRO A 132 37.88 -3.05 -49.74
C PRO A 132 37.94 -4.30 -50.62
N VAL A 133 37.18 -5.33 -50.25
CA VAL A 133 37.02 -6.57 -51.02
C VAL A 133 35.69 -6.54 -51.73
N SER A 134 35.71 -6.66 -53.07
CA SER A 134 34.50 -6.43 -53.87
C SER A 134 33.62 -7.66 -54.02
N ALA A 135 32.32 -7.50 -53.79
CA ALA A 135 31.27 -8.51 -53.95
C ALA A 135 31.43 -9.37 -55.21
N ALA A 136 31.64 -8.73 -56.37
CA ALA A 136 31.74 -9.41 -57.66
C ALA A 136 32.94 -10.38 -57.78
N SER A 137 33.94 -10.26 -56.90
CA SER A 137 35.12 -11.15 -56.84
C SER A 137 34.94 -12.32 -55.87
N LEU A 138 33.99 -12.25 -54.94
CA LEU A 138 33.77 -13.22 -53.85
C LEU A 138 32.90 -14.43 -54.26
N GLY A 139 32.91 -14.78 -55.55
CA GLY A 139 32.12 -15.89 -56.09
C GLY A 139 30.59 -15.68 -56.06
N MET A 140 30.12 -14.44 -55.90
CA MET A 140 28.70 -14.12 -55.82
C MET A 140 27.96 -14.48 -57.11
N ALA A 141 27.01 -15.41 -57.00
CA ALA A 141 26.13 -15.79 -58.09
C ALA A 141 25.15 -14.65 -58.38
N ASN A 142 25.28 -14.02 -59.55
CA ASN A 142 24.41 -12.92 -59.99
C ASN A 142 22.96 -13.40 -60.20
N TRP A 143 22.10 -13.20 -59.19
CA TRP A 143 20.69 -13.58 -59.19
C TRP A 143 19.79 -12.33 -59.08
N GLY A 144 19.31 -11.84 -60.23
CA GLY A 144 18.26 -10.83 -60.24
C GLY A 144 16.90 -11.45 -59.89
N ILE A 145 16.26 -10.97 -58.82
CA ILE A 145 14.91 -11.39 -58.43
C ILE A 145 13.91 -10.84 -59.46
N GLN A 146 13.58 -11.67 -60.46
CA GLN A 146 12.43 -11.49 -61.35
C GLN A 146 11.26 -12.39 -60.91
N GLY A 147 10.86 -12.24 -59.65
CA GLY A 147 9.61 -12.76 -59.09
C GLY A 147 8.68 -11.60 -58.72
N ASN A 148 7.37 -11.82 -58.76
CA ASN A 148 6.35 -10.86 -58.30
C ASN A 148 5.64 -11.37 -57.03
N ASP A 149 6.25 -12.34 -56.36
CA ASP A 149 5.71 -13.06 -55.22
C ASP A 149 6.13 -12.36 -53.93
N ARG A 150 5.14 -11.82 -53.22
CA ARG A 150 5.29 -11.10 -51.95
C ARG A 150 5.33 -12.08 -50.79
N SER A 151 6.30 -13.01 -50.82
CA SER A 151 6.30 -14.21 -49.96
C SER A 151 7.57 -14.41 -49.13
N ASP A 152 8.75 -14.09 -49.66
CA ASP A 152 10.02 -14.60 -49.12
C ASP A 152 11.06 -13.48 -48.84
N SER A 153 11.19 -13.09 -47.57
CA SER A 153 12.30 -12.29 -47.01
C SER A 153 13.51 -13.20 -46.68
N VAL A 154 14.14 -13.74 -47.73
CA VAL A 154 15.21 -14.76 -47.60
C VAL A 154 16.51 -14.20 -47.02
N VAL A 155 17.08 -14.93 -46.04
CA VAL A 155 18.42 -14.65 -45.46
C VAL A 155 19.52 -14.72 -46.53
N GLU A 156 20.32 -13.66 -46.67
CA GLU A 156 21.55 -13.67 -47.46
C GLU A 156 22.79 -13.79 -46.60
N THR A 157 23.19 -15.02 -46.29
CA THR A 157 24.47 -15.33 -45.64
C THR A 157 25.65 -15.18 -46.62
N ARG A 158 26.80 -14.69 -46.12
CA ARG A 158 28.09 -14.61 -46.83
C ARG A 158 29.26 -14.86 -45.88
N THR A 159 29.93 -16.01 -46.02
CA THR A 159 31.15 -16.36 -45.27
C THR A 159 32.41 -16.00 -46.07
N PHE A 160 33.45 -15.56 -45.38
CA PHE A 160 34.76 -15.16 -45.91
C PHE A 160 35.91 -15.76 -45.06
N SER A 161 37.15 -15.46 -45.41
CA SER A 161 38.31 -15.84 -44.59
C SER A 161 38.31 -15.05 -43.28
N THR A 162 38.34 -15.74 -42.14
CA THR A 162 38.27 -15.15 -40.79
C THR A 162 39.19 -13.93 -40.65
N LEU A 163 38.56 -12.80 -40.31
CA LEU A 163 39.18 -11.52 -40.04
C LEU A 163 39.40 -11.42 -38.52
N SER A 164 40.64 -11.23 -38.08
CA SER A 164 40.98 -11.23 -36.65
C SER A 164 41.14 -9.84 -36.07
N GLY A 165 40.63 -9.67 -34.84
CA GLY A 165 40.74 -8.43 -34.08
C GLY A 165 39.84 -7.30 -34.60
N VAL A 166 38.73 -7.64 -35.25
CA VAL A 166 37.82 -6.66 -35.86
C VAL A 166 37.05 -5.91 -34.78
N THR A 167 37.04 -4.59 -34.88
CA THR A 167 36.23 -3.67 -34.07
C THR A 167 35.08 -3.06 -34.88
N ASP A 168 35.29 -2.83 -36.17
CA ASP A 168 34.32 -2.15 -37.04
C ASP A 168 34.25 -2.81 -38.43
N ILE A 169 33.07 -2.82 -39.03
CA ILE A 169 32.86 -3.26 -40.42
C ILE A 169 32.13 -2.19 -41.22
N ARG A 170 32.68 -1.84 -42.38
CA ARG A 170 32.20 -0.77 -43.26
C ARG A 170 31.86 -1.28 -44.65
N PHE A 171 30.61 -1.05 -45.02
CA PHE A 171 30.04 -1.26 -46.34
C PHE A 171 30.25 0.01 -47.17
N SER A 172 30.63 -0.15 -48.43
CA SER A 172 30.95 0.96 -49.35
C SER A 172 30.56 0.59 -50.79
N ASN A 173 30.59 1.54 -51.74
CA ASN A 173 30.26 1.30 -53.15
C ASN A 173 28.87 0.63 -53.32
N LEU A 174 27.90 1.11 -52.53
CA LEU A 174 26.52 0.65 -52.51
C LEU A 174 25.85 0.98 -53.85
N GLN A 175 25.25 -0.01 -54.51
CA GLN A 175 24.55 0.16 -55.80
C GLN A 175 23.20 -0.56 -55.78
N ASN A 176 22.16 0.03 -56.38
CA ASN A 176 20.81 -0.50 -56.46
C ASN A 176 20.39 -0.79 -57.92
N HIS A 177 19.15 -1.26 -58.12
CA HIS A 177 18.56 -1.46 -59.46
C HIS A 177 18.19 -0.16 -60.21
N GLY A 178 18.45 1.01 -59.62
CA GLY A 178 18.30 2.32 -60.25
C GLY A 178 16.89 2.91 -60.17
N GLY A 179 16.71 3.96 -59.36
CA GLY A 179 15.55 4.87 -59.48
C GLY A 179 14.89 5.31 -58.17
N SER A 180 15.23 4.72 -57.02
CA SER A 180 14.77 5.16 -55.69
C SER A 180 15.61 4.51 -54.57
N TYR A 181 15.41 4.99 -53.33
CA TYR A 181 15.94 4.49 -52.07
C TYR A 181 16.14 2.97 -52.02
N PHE A 182 17.28 2.53 -51.49
CA PHE A 182 17.44 1.16 -51.02
C PHE A 182 17.14 1.09 -49.53
N ALA A 183 16.72 -0.09 -49.08
CA ALA A 183 16.49 -0.36 -47.67
C ALA A 183 17.38 -1.49 -47.15
N LEU A 184 17.79 -1.36 -45.90
CA LEU A 184 18.31 -2.46 -45.10
C LEU A 184 17.21 -2.92 -44.14
N GLY A 185 16.96 -4.24 -44.11
CA GLY A 185 16.17 -4.88 -43.07
C GLY A 185 17.05 -5.17 -41.87
N GLU A 186 17.87 -6.22 -41.96
CA GLU A 186 18.78 -6.61 -40.88
C GLU A 186 20.20 -6.89 -41.41
N ILE A 187 21.22 -6.56 -40.60
CA ILE A 187 22.62 -7.00 -40.78
C ILE A 187 23.13 -7.52 -39.43
N ARG A 188 23.68 -8.74 -39.43
CA ARG A 188 24.40 -9.33 -38.27
C ARG A 188 25.74 -9.90 -38.72
N PHE A 189 26.66 -10.14 -37.79
CA PHE A 189 27.97 -10.73 -38.05
C PHE A 189 28.13 -12.07 -37.32
N GLY A 190 28.90 -12.99 -37.89
CA GLY A 190 29.24 -14.27 -37.27
C GLY A 190 30.72 -14.32 -36.94
N GLY A 191 31.06 -14.58 -35.68
CA GLY A 191 32.43 -14.60 -35.21
C GLY A 191 32.58 -14.85 -33.72
N GLN A 192 33.78 -15.18 -33.26
CA GLN A 192 34.03 -15.41 -31.84
C GLN A 192 34.53 -14.12 -31.17
N GLU A 193 34.04 -13.82 -29.95
CA GLU A 193 34.63 -12.77 -29.12
C GLU A 193 36.10 -13.09 -28.77
N VAL A 194 36.97 -12.09 -28.91
CA VAL A 194 38.35 -12.17 -28.45
C VAL A 194 38.39 -11.71 -27.00
N VAL A 195 38.19 -12.65 -26.06
CA VAL A 195 38.42 -12.39 -24.64
C VAL A 195 39.89 -12.07 -24.42
N VAL A 196 40.21 -10.79 -24.33
CA VAL A 196 41.55 -10.30 -23.98
C VAL A 196 41.57 -10.06 -22.46
N GLU A 197 42.26 -10.94 -21.75
CA GLU A 197 42.55 -10.77 -20.31
C GLU A 197 43.14 -9.37 -20.06
N ALA A 198 42.50 -8.62 -19.16
CA ALA A 198 42.85 -7.23 -18.90
C ALA A 198 44.27 -7.12 -18.30
N GLY A 199 45.04 -6.13 -18.77
CA GLY A 199 46.30 -5.78 -18.12
C GLY A 199 46.10 -5.13 -16.74
N PRO A 200 47.20 -4.86 -16.00
CA PRO A 200 47.14 -4.10 -14.75
C PRO A 200 46.49 -2.72 -14.95
N VAL A 201 45.82 -2.21 -13.91
CA VAL A 201 45.02 -0.98 -13.96
C VAL A 201 45.86 0.21 -14.45
N ASP A 202 45.32 0.97 -15.40
CA ASP A 202 45.84 2.25 -15.88
C ASP A 202 45.05 3.39 -15.22
N VAL A 203 45.74 4.16 -14.38
CA VAL A 203 45.17 5.23 -13.55
C VAL A 203 44.76 6.48 -14.35
N GLY A 204 45.10 6.55 -15.64
CA GLY A 204 44.73 7.62 -16.58
C GLY A 204 43.66 7.21 -17.60
N LYS A 205 43.38 5.91 -17.75
CA LYS A 205 42.22 5.38 -18.51
C LYS A 205 41.03 4.99 -17.63
N SER A 206 41.26 4.76 -16.34
CA SER A 206 40.22 4.52 -15.34
C SER A 206 39.54 5.82 -14.92
N THR A 207 38.24 5.76 -14.59
CA THR A 207 37.40 6.94 -14.29
C THR A 207 36.75 6.89 -12.91
N VAL A 208 36.46 8.06 -12.35
CA VAL A 208 35.68 8.25 -11.10
C VAL A 208 34.66 9.37 -11.35
N VAL A 209 33.37 9.09 -11.20
CA VAL A 209 32.27 10.00 -11.59
C VAL A 209 31.17 10.00 -10.53
N ALA A 210 30.68 11.19 -10.15
CA ALA A 210 29.51 11.35 -9.28
C ALA A 210 28.21 11.49 -10.09
N SER A 211 27.12 10.91 -9.60
CA SER A 211 25.77 11.10 -10.14
C SER A 211 24.70 10.93 -9.06
N PRO A 212 23.84 11.94 -8.80
CA PRO A 212 23.95 13.32 -9.27
C PRO A 212 25.20 14.04 -8.70
N THR A 213 25.71 15.05 -9.40
CA THR A 213 26.88 15.82 -8.93
C THR A 213 26.56 16.88 -7.87
N GLN A 214 25.28 17.01 -7.49
CA GLN A 214 24.77 17.95 -6.50
C GLN A 214 23.62 17.28 -5.74
N VAL A 215 23.61 17.40 -4.40
CA VAL A 215 22.56 16.91 -3.50
C VAL A 215 22.44 17.86 -2.29
N LEU A 216 21.43 17.66 -1.44
CA LEU A 216 21.28 18.46 -0.22
C LEU A 216 22.21 17.99 0.90
N ALA A 217 22.64 18.94 1.75
CA ALA A 217 23.42 18.68 2.96
C ALA A 217 22.56 18.26 4.17
N ASP A 218 21.60 17.34 3.98
CA ASP A 218 20.66 16.87 5.02
C ASP A 218 21.03 15.52 5.67
N GLY A 219 22.18 14.95 5.31
CA GLY A 219 22.65 13.64 5.79
C GLY A 219 21.99 12.42 5.12
N THR A 220 20.86 12.60 4.44
CA THR A 220 20.04 11.52 3.84
C THR A 220 20.05 11.52 2.31
N ALA A 221 20.19 12.69 1.68
CA ALA A 221 20.32 12.84 0.24
C ALA A 221 21.69 12.33 -0.22
N THR A 222 21.68 11.47 -1.25
CA THR A 222 22.84 10.67 -1.64
C THR A 222 23.27 10.87 -3.09
N SER A 223 24.59 10.92 -3.32
CA SER A 223 25.20 10.81 -4.64
C SER A 223 25.82 9.42 -4.81
N THR A 224 25.72 8.83 -6.00
CA THR A 224 26.45 7.61 -6.35
C THR A 224 27.79 7.97 -6.99
N ILE A 225 28.88 7.49 -6.41
CA ILE A 225 30.23 7.57 -6.98
C ILE A 225 30.54 6.27 -7.71
N THR A 226 30.56 6.34 -9.04
CA THR A 226 30.88 5.23 -9.94
C THR A 226 32.36 5.27 -10.31
N VAL A 227 33.07 4.19 -10.00
CA VAL A 227 34.47 3.95 -10.38
C VAL A 227 34.48 2.93 -11.51
N THR A 228 35.20 3.21 -12.60
CA THR A 228 35.40 2.25 -13.71
C THR A 228 36.88 2.06 -13.95
N LEU A 229 37.38 0.85 -13.69
CA LEU A 229 38.78 0.50 -13.88
C LEU A 229 39.04 -0.04 -15.29
N LYS A 230 40.11 0.46 -15.92
CA LYS A 230 40.57 0.05 -17.24
C LYS A 230 42.07 -0.16 -17.28
N ASP A 231 42.52 -1.05 -18.14
CA ASP A 231 43.94 -1.34 -18.37
C ASP A 231 44.60 -0.34 -19.34
N ALA A 232 45.90 -0.51 -19.59
CA ALA A 232 46.68 0.33 -20.51
C ALA A 232 46.19 0.27 -21.97
N ASN A 233 45.42 -0.75 -22.36
CA ASN A 233 44.78 -0.85 -23.68
C ASN A 233 43.42 -0.13 -23.70
N GLY A 234 42.68 -0.17 -22.60
CA GLY A 234 41.33 0.39 -22.44
C GLY A 234 40.27 -0.68 -22.12
N ILE A 235 40.70 -1.92 -21.88
CA ILE A 235 39.88 -3.08 -21.51
C ILE A 235 39.47 -2.92 -20.04
N ALA A 236 38.25 -3.32 -19.71
CA ALA A 236 37.74 -3.26 -18.34
C ALA A 236 38.47 -4.24 -17.39
N VAL A 237 38.83 -3.79 -16.20
CA VAL A 237 39.50 -4.63 -15.19
C VAL A 237 38.45 -5.15 -14.20
N SER A 238 38.04 -6.41 -14.37
CA SER A 238 37.05 -7.11 -13.54
C SER A 238 37.70 -7.76 -12.31
N GLY A 239 36.96 -7.86 -11.19
CA GLY A 239 37.39 -8.54 -9.96
C GLY A 239 38.41 -7.78 -9.10
N GLU A 240 38.76 -6.53 -9.46
CA GLU A 240 39.73 -5.72 -8.71
C GLU A 240 39.04 -4.99 -7.55
N GLY A 241 39.61 -5.09 -6.34
CA GLY A 241 39.07 -4.40 -5.16
C GLY A 241 39.35 -2.90 -5.21
N VAL A 242 38.33 -2.06 -5.00
CA VAL A 242 38.41 -0.59 -4.99
C VAL A 242 38.07 -0.06 -3.61
N THR A 243 38.81 0.93 -3.12
CA THR A 243 38.38 1.79 -1.99
C THR A 243 38.12 3.21 -2.48
N LEU A 244 37.19 3.90 -1.83
CA LEU A 244 36.92 5.32 -2.02
C LEU A 244 37.27 6.09 -0.75
N ALA A 245 37.79 7.30 -0.88
CA ALA A 245 37.99 8.22 0.23
C ALA A 245 37.59 9.64 -0.18
N ASN A 246 37.02 10.41 0.76
CA ASN A 246 37.05 11.87 0.63
C ASN A 246 38.51 12.34 0.74
N THR A 247 38.89 13.29 -0.11
CA THR A 247 40.27 13.77 -0.25
C THR A 247 40.40 15.29 -0.18
N SER A 248 39.31 16.04 -0.34
CA SER A 248 39.23 17.45 0.04
C SER A 248 37.79 17.96 0.02
N GLY A 249 37.42 18.77 1.01
CA GLY A 249 36.17 19.52 1.05
C GLY A 249 36.06 20.31 2.36
N SER A 250 34.84 20.58 2.82
CA SER A 250 34.55 21.26 4.10
C SER A 250 33.91 20.35 5.15
N GLY A 251 33.38 19.19 4.76
CA GLY A 251 32.77 18.20 5.65
C GLY A 251 33.55 16.91 5.82
N ASP A 252 32.90 15.95 6.47
CA ASP A 252 33.30 14.55 6.58
C ASP A 252 32.09 13.71 6.11
N PRO A 253 31.97 13.42 4.80
CA PRO A 253 30.79 12.78 4.23
C PRO A 253 30.80 11.26 4.49
N ASP A 254 29.65 10.71 4.85
CA ASP A 254 29.47 9.27 5.01
C ASP A 254 29.67 8.56 3.66
N ILE A 255 30.48 7.49 3.64
CA ILE A 255 30.75 6.67 2.45
C ILE A 255 30.24 5.25 2.70
N ILE A 256 29.23 4.83 1.94
CA ILE A 256 28.57 3.54 2.08
C ILE A 256 28.79 2.71 0.80
N PRO A 257 29.33 1.49 0.87
CA PRO A 257 29.95 0.86 2.05
C PRO A 257 31.37 1.43 2.33
N GLU A 258 31.77 1.40 3.59
CA GLU A 258 33.15 1.73 4.03
C GLU A 258 34.20 0.72 3.52
N SER A 259 33.77 -0.52 3.26
CA SER A 259 34.62 -1.63 2.84
C SER A 259 34.88 -1.66 1.33
N ALA A 260 36.04 -2.18 0.94
CA ALA A 260 36.46 -2.25 -0.46
C ALA A 260 35.48 -3.04 -1.34
N GLN A 261 35.15 -2.49 -2.51
CA GLN A 261 34.20 -3.05 -3.47
C GLN A 261 34.92 -3.66 -4.68
N THR A 262 34.62 -4.89 -5.04
CA THR A 262 35.21 -5.56 -6.23
C THR A 262 34.53 -5.10 -7.52
N THR A 263 35.30 -4.80 -8.55
CA THR A 263 34.73 -4.45 -9.87
C THR A 263 34.01 -5.61 -10.54
N ASN A 264 32.91 -5.30 -11.23
CA ASN A 264 32.18 -6.25 -12.08
C ASN A 264 32.86 -6.47 -13.45
N SER A 265 32.25 -7.26 -14.33
CA SER A 265 32.75 -7.54 -15.70
C SER A 265 32.92 -6.30 -16.58
N GLY A 266 32.16 -5.23 -16.34
CA GLY A 266 32.34 -3.91 -16.97
C GLY A 266 33.46 -3.07 -16.36
N GLY A 267 34.18 -3.59 -15.37
CA GLY A 267 35.22 -2.90 -14.61
C GLY A 267 34.66 -1.92 -13.58
N VAL A 268 33.37 -2.01 -13.24
CA VAL A 268 32.66 -1.00 -12.44
C VAL A 268 32.53 -1.41 -10.97
N ALA A 269 32.83 -0.48 -10.06
CA ALA A 269 32.51 -0.52 -8.64
C ALA A 269 31.79 0.78 -8.23
N THR A 270 30.90 0.73 -7.25
CA THR A 270 30.04 1.87 -6.86
C THR A 270 30.00 2.09 -5.36
N PHE A 271 29.95 3.35 -4.96
CA PHE A 271 29.77 3.79 -3.57
C PHE A 271 28.66 4.85 -3.51
N THR A 272 28.02 4.98 -2.37
CA THR A 272 27.00 5.98 -2.09
C THR A 272 27.54 6.96 -1.05
N VAL A 273 27.34 8.27 -1.25
CA VAL A 273 27.85 9.30 -0.34
C VAL A 273 26.79 10.31 0.06
N SER A 274 26.72 10.66 1.35
CA SER A 274 25.86 11.72 1.92
C SER A 274 26.65 12.66 2.85
N SER A 275 26.08 13.81 3.24
CA SER A 275 26.74 14.78 4.12
C SER A 275 25.70 15.63 4.87
N ASN A 276 26.03 16.01 6.10
CA ASN A 276 25.33 17.04 6.89
C ASN A 276 26.01 18.43 6.77
N THR A 277 27.06 18.56 5.96
CA THR A 277 27.87 19.78 5.81
C THR A 277 27.78 20.30 4.38
N GLU A 278 27.46 21.58 4.24
CA GLU A 278 27.47 22.28 2.95
C GLU A 278 28.91 22.42 2.40
N GLY A 279 29.07 22.20 1.10
CA GLY A 279 30.31 22.41 0.36
C GLY A 279 30.51 21.44 -0.79
N THR A 280 31.66 21.55 -1.46
CA THR A 280 32.07 20.61 -2.51
C THR A 280 33.06 19.60 -1.94
N GLU A 281 32.62 18.36 -1.78
CA GLU A 281 33.47 17.23 -1.37
C GLU A 281 34.07 16.55 -2.60
N VAL A 282 35.31 16.06 -2.49
CA VAL A 282 36.09 15.53 -3.62
C VAL A 282 36.62 14.14 -3.30
N PHE A 283 36.10 13.16 -4.04
CA PHE A 283 36.33 11.74 -3.79
C PHE A 283 37.38 11.16 -4.74
N THR A 284 38.33 10.43 -4.19
CA THR A 284 39.38 9.73 -4.96
C THR A 284 39.25 8.23 -4.73
N ALA A 285 39.31 7.46 -5.81
CA ALA A 285 39.31 5.99 -5.75
C ALA A 285 40.74 5.42 -5.78
N THR A 286 40.94 4.26 -5.15
CA THR A 286 42.18 3.48 -5.22
C THR A 286 41.88 2.02 -5.54
N ALA A 287 42.46 1.51 -6.62
CA ALA A 287 42.55 0.08 -6.90
C ALA A 287 43.50 -0.55 -5.86
N SER A 288 42.94 -1.32 -4.95
CA SER A 288 43.55 -1.73 -3.69
C SER A 288 44.47 -2.95 -3.80
N THR A 289 44.18 -3.90 -4.70
CA THR A 289 45.07 -5.05 -4.96
C THR A 289 46.31 -4.58 -5.74
N ASP A 290 46.08 -3.73 -6.75
CA ASP A 290 47.13 -3.11 -7.56
C ASP A 290 47.85 -1.95 -6.82
N SER A 291 47.31 -1.50 -5.69
CA SER A 291 47.77 -0.35 -4.87
C SER A 291 47.94 0.96 -5.68
N LYS A 292 46.98 1.25 -6.57
CA LYS A 292 46.99 2.37 -7.51
C LYS A 292 45.83 3.34 -7.28
N THR A 293 46.15 4.55 -6.83
CA THR A 293 45.19 5.66 -6.77
C THR A 293 44.87 6.17 -8.19
N ILE A 294 43.58 6.29 -8.50
CA ILE A 294 43.10 6.74 -9.81
C ILE A 294 43.31 8.26 -9.95
N THR A 295 43.69 8.74 -11.14
CA THR A 295 44.04 10.17 -11.32
C THR A 295 42.83 11.09 -11.51
N GLN A 296 41.66 10.54 -11.88
CA GLN A 296 40.40 11.26 -11.86
C GLN A 296 39.78 11.21 -10.46
N THR A 297 39.29 12.35 -10.00
CA THR A 297 38.44 12.50 -8.82
C THR A 297 37.01 12.79 -9.23
N ALA A 298 36.04 12.32 -8.45
CA ALA A 298 34.67 12.82 -8.51
C ALA A 298 34.49 14.00 -7.54
N SER A 299 33.50 14.84 -7.78
CA SER A 299 33.10 15.92 -6.86
C SER A 299 31.59 15.91 -6.68
N VAL A 300 31.13 16.14 -5.45
CA VAL A 300 29.72 16.31 -5.10
C VAL A 300 29.55 17.64 -4.40
N GLU A 301 28.67 18.50 -4.90
CA GLU A 301 28.25 19.72 -4.23
C GLU A 301 27.07 19.40 -3.30
N PHE A 302 27.35 19.34 -2.00
CA PHE A 302 26.32 19.30 -0.97
C PHE A 302 25.85 20.73 -0.73
N THR A 303 24.67 21.10 -1.22
CA THR A 303 24.10 22.44 -1.08
C THR A 303 23.36 22.61 0.24
N ALA A 304 23.27 23.84 0.76
CA ALA A 304 22.42 24.13 1.91
C ALA A 304 21.00 23.58 1.72
N VAL A 305 20.50 22.86 2.74
CA VAL A 305 19.10 22.48 2.83
C VAL A 305 18.24 23.76 2.77
N PRO A 306 17.24 23.86 1.86
CA PRO A 306 16.43 25.06 1.73
C PRO A 306 15.68 25.37 3.04
N VAL A 307 16.15 26.37 3.78
CA VAL A 307 15.54 26.77 5.05
C VAL A 307 14.17 27.39 4.75
N VAL A 308 13.12 26.66 5.11
CA VAL A 308 11.73 27.10 5.02
C VAL A 308 11.55 28.40 5.80
N GLY A 309 11.18 29.48 5.10
CA GLY A 309 10.83 30.74 5.74
C GLY A 309 9.44 30.70 6.42
N PRO A 310 9.11 31.72 7.22
CA PRO A 310 7.77 31.84 7.81
C PRO A 310 6.69 31.95 6.73
N VAL A 311 5.48 31.47 7.06
CA VAL A 311 4.29 31.46 6.18
C VAL A 311 4.06 32.84 5.54
N ASN A 312 3.96 32.85 4.21
CA ASN A 312 3.67 34.04 3.43
C ASN A 312 2.24 33.96 2.87
N ILE A 313 1.42 34.91 3.29
CA ILE A 313 -0.02 34.96 2.97
C ILE A 313 -0.34 35.28 1.50
N ASP A 314 0.64 35.76 0.72
CA ASP A 314 0.52 36.10 -0.70
C ASP A 314 0.96 34.94 -1.63
N THR A 315 1.78 34.00 -1.15
CA THR A 315 2.21 32.80 -1.90
C THR A 315 1.45 31.52 -1.50
N SER A 316 0.85 31.52 -0.31
CA SER A 316 -0.01 30.43 0.19
C SER A 316 -1.40 30.45 -0.48
N THR A 317 -2.00 29.28 -0.67
CA THR A 317 -3.26 29.10 -1.42
C THR A 317 -4.36 28.40 -0.63
N VAL A 318 -5.61 28.64 -1.00
CA VAL A 318 -6.81 27.94 -0.48
C VAL A 318 -7.73 27.63 -1.66
N VAL A 319 -8.01 26.36 -1.94
CA VAL A 319 -8.70 25.90 -3.15
C VAL A 319 -9.78 24.87 -2.82
N ALA A 320 -10.97 25.02 -3.40
CA ALA A 320 -12.08 24.06 -3.28
C ALA A 320 -12.17 23.13 -4.49
N SER A 321 -12.50 21.84 -4.27
CA SER A 321 -12.79 20.88 -5.34
C SER A 321 -13.74 19.77 -4.87
N PRO A 322 -14.88 19.53 -5.57
CA PRO A 322 -15.45 20.33 -6.64
C PRO A 322 -16.00 21.68 -6.14
N LEU A 323 -16.03 22.70 -7.00
CA LEU A 323 -16.52 24.05 -6.65
C LEU A 323 -18.04 24.14 -6.39
N SER A 324 -18.79 23.08 -6.63
CA SER A 324 -20.24 23.04 -6.40
C SER A 324 -20.72 21.61 -6.17
N VAL A 325 -21.66 21.44 -5.23
CA VAL A 325 -22.23 20.16 -4.80
C VAL A 325 -23.71 20.33 -4.38
N PRO A 326 -24.54 19.28 -4.32
CA PRO A 326 -25.90 19.38 -3.79
C PRO A 326 -25.93 19.68 -2.28
N ALA A 327 -26.90 20.48 -1.84
CA ALA A 327 -27.15 20.83 -0.44
C ALA A 327 -27.88 19.70 0.33
N ASN A 328 -27.32 18.48 0.32
CA ASN A 328 -27.92 17.27 0.90
C ASN A 328 -27.22 16.80 2.20
N GLY A 329 -26.41 17.65 2.83
CA GLY A 329 -25.69 17.36 4.06
C GLY A 329 -24.61 16.26 3.97
N SER A 330 -24.39 15.69 2.79
CA SER A 330 -23.61 14.45 2.62
C SER A 330 -22.67 14.44 1.41
N THR A 331 -22.90 15.26 0.38
CA THR A 331 -21.94 15.46 -0.71
C THR A 331 -20.91 16.52 -0.33
N THR A 332 -19.64 16.13 -0.32
CA THR A 332 -18.50 16.94 0.13
C THR A 332 -17.87 17.75 -1.01
N SER A 333 -17.38 18.93 -0.67
CA SER A 333 -16.28 19.59 -1.38
C SER A 333 -15.03 19.55 -0.49
N THR A 334 -13.86 19.28 -1.06
CA THR A 334 -12.59 19.32 -0.34
C THR A 334 -11.94 20.68 -0.50
N ILE A 335 -11.60 21.32 0.62
CA ILE A 335 -10.82 22.55 0.70
C ILE A 335 -9.36 22.17 0.99
N THR A 336 -8.49 22.34 0.01
CA THR A 336 -7.04 22.19 0.18
C THR A 336 -6.43 23.55 0.48
N VAL A 337 -5.85 23.69 1.66
CA VAL A 337 -4.92 24.77 2.02
C VAL A 337 -3.53 24.34 1.59
N THR A 338 -2.70 25.27 1.12
CA THR A 338 -1.26 25.04 0.90
C THR A 338 -0.47 26.23 1.40
N LEU A 339 0.27 26.04 2.50
CA LEU A 339 1.10 27.07 3.10
C LEU A 339 2.49 27.07 2.48
N LYS A 340 2.96 28.27 2.13
CA LYS A 340 4.25 28.49 1.47
C LYS A 340 4.96 29.69 2.06
N ASP A 341 6.28 29.66 2.01
CA ASP A 341 7.13 30.78 2.39
C ASP A 341 7.22 31.84 1.26
N THR A 342 8.04 32.87 1.47
CA THR A 342 8.24 33.94 0.48
C THR A 342 8.99 33.48 -0.79
N ASN A 343 9.70 32.36 -0.73
CA ASN A 343 10.41 31.75 -1.86
C ASN A 343 9.53 30.74 -2.64
N GLY A 344 8.37 30.37 -2.07
CA GLY A 344 7.47 29.36 -2.63
C GLY A 344 7.73 27.93 -2.13
N LEU A 345 8.62 27.76 -1.14
CA LEU A 345 8.83 26.49 -0.45
C LEU A 345 7.62 26.15 0.42
N ALA A 346 7.32 24.86 0.56
CA ALA A 346 6.26 24.37 1.43
C ALA A 346 6.57 24.63 2.91
N VAL A 347 5.57 25.01 3.70
CA VAL A 347 5.66 25.08 5.17
C VAL A 347 4.94 23.88 5.76
N ALA A 348 5.70 22.87 6.18
CA ALA A 348 5.22 21.62 6.77
C ALA A 348 5.14 21.70 8.31
N GLY A 349 4.22 20.95 8.92
CA GLY A 349 4.02 20.88 10.38
C GLY A 349 3.37 22.10 11.02
N GLU A 350 2.95 23.10 10.24
CA GLU A 350 2.28 24.32 10.72
C GLU A 350 0.80 24.03 11.01
N ALA A 351 0.30 24.47 12.16
CA ALA A 351 -1.09 24.30 12.58
C ALA A 351 -2.04 25.18 11.75
N VAL A 352 -3.06 24.56 11.12
CA VAL A 352 -4.05 25.25 10.27
C VAL A 352 -5.47 25.07 10.80
N THR A 353 -6.28 26.13 10.77
CA THR A 353 -7.75 26.05 10.87
C THR A 353 -8.43 26.67 9.65
N LEU A 354 -9.68 26.28 9.39
CA LEU A 354 -10.49 26.81 8.30
C LEU A 354 -11.78 27.47 8.83
N ASP A 355 -11.93 28.77 8.59
CA ASP A 355 -13.11 29.55 8.96
C ASP A 355 -14.09 29.71 7.79
N ASN A 356 -15.38 29.51 8.04
CA ASN A 356 -16.46 29.87 7.11
C ASN A 356 -16.78 31.38 7.26
N THR A 357 -16.17 32.23 6.44
CA THR A 357 -16.16 33.69 6.62
C THR A 357 -17.32 34.42 5.95
N ALA A 358 -17.91 33.93 4.85
CA ALA A 358 -19.07 34.56 4.19
C ALA A 358 -20.00 33.55 3.50
N GLY A 359 -21.23 33.97 3.21
CA GLY A 359 -22.33 33.11 2.73
C GLY A 359 -23.32 32.79 3.86
N PRO A 360 -24.19 31.78 3.68
CA PRO A 360 -25.10 31.28 4.73
C PRO A 360 -24.44 30.90 6.06
N LYS A 361 -23.15 30.51 6.08
CA LYS A 361 -22.45 29.97 7.27
C LYS A 361 -23.16 28.74 7.87
N ALA A 362 -23.66 27.87 6.99
CA ALA A 362 -24.41 26.67 7.31
C ALA A 362 -23.64 25.38 6.96
N ALA A 363 -22.52 25.49 6.24
CA ALA A 363 -21.67 24.36 5.93
C ALA A 363 -20.89 23.88 7.16
N ALA A 364 -20.98 22.58 7.44
CA ALA A 364 -20.10 21.89 8.37
C ALA A 364 -18.69 21.77 7.75
N ILE A 365 -17.67 21.78 8.60
CA ILE A 365 -16.26 21.59 8.23
C ILE A 365 -15.76 20.35 8.99
N THR A 366 -15.16 19.40 8.27
CA THR A 366 -14.64 18.14 8.82
C THR A 366 -13.22 17.89 8.32
N PRO A 367 -12.22 17.74 9.21
CA PRO A 367 -12.31 17.92 10.67
C PRO A 367 -12.59 19.39 11.05
N ILE A 368 -13.11 19.60 12.27
CA ILE A 368 -13.35 20.94 12.83
C ILE A 368 -12.11 21.51 13.52
N ASP A 369 -11.25 20.61 14.03
CA ASP A 369 -10.03 20.93 14.77
C ASP A 369 -8.85 21.30 13.86
N VAL A 370 -7.75 21.67 14.52
CA VAL A 370 -6.48 22.02 13.89
C VAL A 370 -5.96 20.88 13.00
N GLN A 371 -5.47 21.23 11.82
CA GLN A 371 -4.77 20.32 10.91
C GLN A 371 -3.33 20.80 10.70
N SER A 372 -2.35 19.97 11.03
CA SER A 372 -0.95 20.25 10.67
C SER A 372 -0.73 20.06 9.17
N THR A 373 0.08 20.91 8.54
CA THR A 373 0.44 20.73 7.13
C THR A 373 1.35 19.53 6.89
N ASP A 374 1.13 18.82 5.78
CA ASP A 374 2.00 17.73 5.31
C ASP A 374 3.37 18.25 4.81
N LEU A 375 4.25 17.33 4.36
CA LEU A 375 5.56 17.66 3.78
C LEU A 375 5.48 18.51 2.49
N ASN A 376 4.30 18.60 1.85
CA ASN A 376 4.02 19.46 0.70
C ASN A 376 3.42 20.81 1.12
N GLY A 377 3.28 21.06 2.42
CA GLY A 377 2.71 22.26 3.00
C GLY A 377 1.17 22.27 2.98
N GLN A 378 0.52 21.13 2.81
CA GLN A 378 -0.92 21.02 2.60
C GLN A 378 -1.67 20.58 3.84
N ALA A 379 -2.80 21.24 4.12
CA ALA A 379 -3.81 20.81 5.07
C ALA A 379 -5.15 20.72 4.35
N THR A 380 -5.93 19.67 4.60
CA THR A 380 -7.20 19.41 3.88
C THR A 380 -8.38 19.33 4.82
N PHE A 381 -9.44 20.05 4.47
CA PHE A 381 -10.72 20.02 5.13
C PHE A 381 -11.79 19.58 4.13
N THR A 382 -12.88 18.99 4.58
CA THR A 382 -14.06 18.69 3.75
C THR A 382 -15.25 19.50 4.25
N VAL A 383 -16.12 19.93 3.34
CA VAL A 383 -17.30 20.74 3.67
C VAL A 383 -18.58 20.19 3.06
N THR A 384 -19.64 20.12 3.85
CA THR A 384 -21.00 19.72 3.44
C THR A 384 -22.00 20.76 3.95
N SER A 385 -23.15 20.91 3.30
CA SER A 385 -24.23 21.81 3.77
C SER A 385 -25.60 21.21 3.47
N ASN A 386 -26.58 21.52 4.33
CA ASN A 386 -28.01 21.28 4.08
C ASN A 386 -28.72 22.54 3.55
N THR A 387 -28.00 23.65 3.40
CA THR A 387 -28.53 24.93 2.92
C THR A 387 -27.96 25.25 1.55
N ALA A 388 -28.82 25.60 0.60
CA ALA A 388 -28.38 26.05 -0.71
C ALA A 388 -27.85 27.49 -0.66
N GLY A 389 -26.72 27.75 -1.32
CA GLY A 389 -26.02 29.02 -1.31
C GLY A 389 -24.53 28.87 -1.63
N THR A 390 -23.83 30.00 -1.78
CA THR A 390 -22.36 29.99 -1.92
C THR A 390 -21.74 30.37 -0.58
N GLU A 391 -20.89 29.49 -0.07
CA GLU A 391 -20.15 29.65 1.20
C GLU A 391 -18.65 29.84 0.91
N VAL A 392 -17.98 30.64 1.73
CA VAL A 392 -16.63 31.16 1.48
C VAL A 392 -15.73 30.89 2.68
N PHE A 393 -14.56 30.32 2.43
CA PHE A 393 -13.66 29.79 3.44
C PHE A 393 -12.28 30.47 3.40
N THR A 394 -11.73 30.74 4.58
CA THR A 394 -10.39 31.32 4.83
C THR A 394 -9.57 30.41 5.74
N ALA A 395 -8.29 30.25 5.46
CA ALA A 395 -7.39 29.44 6.31
C ALA A 395 -6.53 30.32 7.23
N ASN A 396 -6.33 29.90 8.48
CA ASN A 396 -5.41 30.54 9.41
C ASN A 396 -4.24 29.60 9.73
N ALA A 397 -3.01 30.09 9.60
CA ALA A 397 -1.80 29.46 10.10
C ALA A 397 -1.57 29.96 11.55
N LEU A 398 -1.70 29.08 12.53
CA LEU A 398 -1.80 29.44 13.94
C LEU A 398 -0.44 29.75 14.59
N ASP A 399 0.60 29.00 14.25
CA ASP A 399 1.94 29.14 14.86
C ASP A 399 2.67 30.36 14.29
N ALA A 400 2.51 30.60 12.99
CA ALA A 400 2.90 31.83 12.32
C ALA A 400 1.97 33.02 12.66
N GLY A 401 0.76 32.76 13.16
CA GLY A 401 -0.21 33.78 13.58
C GLY A 401 -0.79 34.62 12.43
N VAL A 402 -1.03 34.02 11.26
CA VAL A 402 -1.45 34.74 10.03
C VAL A 402 -2.60 34.06 9.28
N THR A 403 -3.53 34.86 8.76
CA THR A 403 -4.61 34.39 7.86
C THR A 403 -4.16 34.43 6.40
N VAL A 404 -4.35 33.33 5.66
CA VAL A 404 -4.06 33.24 4.22
C VAL A 404 -4.98 34.18 3.44
N LYS A 405 -4.43 34.89 2.46
CA LYS A 405 -5.12 35.96 1.73
C LYS A 405 -6.08 35.45 0.65
N GLN A 406 -5.84 34.25 0.12
CA GLN A 406 -6.76 33.57 -0.78
C GLN A 406 -7.92 32.97 0.03
N THR A 407 -9.14 33.09 -0.52
CA THR A 407 -10.32 32.35 -0.06
C THR A 407 -10.72 31.29 -1.08
N ALA A 408 -11.35 30.21 -0.61
CA ALA A 408 -12.07 29.26 -1.46
C ALA A 408 -13.58 29.50 -1.35
N SER A 409 -14.33 29.14 -2.40
CA SER A 409 -15.79 29.24 -2.40
C SER A 409 -16.42 27.95 -2.91
N VAL A 410 -17.49 27.50 -2.25
CA VAL A 410 -18.27 26.30 -2.63
C VAL A 410 -19.72 26.71 -2.80
N THR A 411 -20.34 26.35 -3.93
CA THR A 411 -21.77 26.57 -4.18
C THR A 411 -22.58 25.30 -3.92
N PHE A 412 -23.29 25.29 -2.80
CA PHE A 412 -24.28 24.28 -2.46
C PHE A 412 -25.57 24.53 -3.26
N THR A 413 -25.96 23.62 -4.15
CA THR A 413 -27.14 23.76 -5.01
C THR A 413 -28.36 23.07 -4.39
N GLU A 414 -29.57 23.61 -4.58
CA GLU A 414 -30.80 22.96 -4.14
C GLU A 414 -30.91 21.51 -4.63
N VAL A 415 -31.33 20.62 -3.73
CA VAL A 415 -31.54 19.21 -4.04
C VAL A 415 -32.94 19.04 -4.65
N ALA A 416 -33.01 18.71 -5.93
CA ALA A 416 -34.29 18.41 -6.57
C ALA A 416 -34.94 17.18 -5.91
N ALA A 417 -36.12 17.36 -5.32
CA ALA A 417 -36.87 16.27 -4.72
C ALA A 417 -37.31 15.27 -5.81
N ASN A 418 -36.78 14.05 -5.78
CA ASN A 418 -37.10 12.99 -6.75
C ASN A 418 -38.57 12.56 -6.62
N GLN A 419 -39.43 13.15 -7.47
CA GLN A 419 -40.85 12.86 -7.56
C GLN A 419 -41.12 11.52 -8.26
N LEU A 420 -41.97 10.68 -7.66
CA LEU A 420 -42.72 9.67 -8.40
C LEU A 420 -43.82 10.38 -9.20
N VAL A 421 -43.74 10.30 -10.53
CA VAL A 421 -44.33 11.25 -11.50
C VAL A 421 -45.82 11.05 -11.79
N THR A 422 -46.59 12.16 -11.86
CA THR A 422 -47.71 12.40 -12.81
C THR A 422 -47.87 13.91 -13.14
N LEU A 423 -48.19 14.28 -14.40
CA LEU A 423 -48.47 15.64 -14.96
C LEU A 423 -49.80 16.33 -14.45
N LEU A 424 -50.49 17.32 -15.09
CA LEU A 424 -50.85 17.60 -16.51
C LEU A 424 -50.47 18.99 -17.07
N ASP A 425 -50.17 19.00 -18.37
CA ASP A 425 -50.32 20.05 -19.42
C ASP A 425 -50.47 21.52 -19.02
N ALA A 426 -49.52 22.33 -19.51
CA ALA A 426 -49.75 23.74 -19.80
C ALA A 426 -50.34 23.93 -21.23
N PRO A 427 -51.49 24.63 -21.39
CA PRO A 427 -51.98 25.05 -22.69
C PRO A 427 -51.52 26.48 -23.07
N LEU A 428 -51.10 26.63 -24.32
CA LEU A 428 -50.41 27.78 -24.91
C LEU A 428 -51.16 29.13 -24.89
N ALA A 429 -50.39 30.24 -24.84
CA ALA A 429 -50.70 31.46 -25.62
C ALA A 429 -49.41 32.26 -25.99
N ALA A 430 -49.30 32.67 -27.26
CA ALA A 430 -48.41 33.71 -27.84
C ALA A 430 -46.97 33.86 -27.29
N SER A 431 -45.94 33.30 -27.94
CA SER A 431 -45.14 33.95 -29.01
C SER A 431 -44.48 35.29 -28.64
N THR A 432 -43.17 35.50 -28.79
CA THR A 432 -42.31 35.12 -29.95
C THR A 432 -40.85 34.76 -29.61
N SER A 433 -40.27 33.79 -30.35
CA SER A 433 -38.82 33.59 -30.67
C SER A 433 -37.78 33.46 -29.53
N ALA A 434 -36.89 32.45 -29.48
CA ALA A 434 -36.70 31.31 -30.40
C ALA A 434 -35.88 30.14 -29.80
N THR A 435 -36.22 28.91 -30.23
CA THR A 435 -35.37 27.70 -30.42
C THR A 435 -34.40 27.19 -29.33
N GLY A 436 -34.69 25.99 -28.78
CA GLY A 436 -33.65 24.95 -28.56
C GLY A 436 -33.78 24.01 -27.33
N GLY A 437 -34.37 22.81 -27.48
CA GLY A 437 -34.25 21.69 -26.51
C GLY A 437 -35.58 21.12 -25.93
N THR A 438 -35.62 19.81 -25.62
CA THR A 438 -36.84 19.04 -25.19
C THR A 438 -36.50 17.72 -24.46
N LEU A 439 -37.41 17.20 -23.58
CA LEU A 439 -37.68 15.78 -23.23
C LEU A 439 -39.01 15.65 -22.39
N GLU A 440 -39.52 14.45 -21.98
CA GLU A 440 -40.99 14.10 -22.03
C GLU A 440 -41.71 13.37 -20.82
N ASN A 441 -43.08 13.31 -20.85
CA ASN A 441 -44.09 12.38 -20.20
C ASN A 441 -44.51 12.56 -18.70
N LEU A 442 -45.62 12.07 -18.07
CA LEU A 442 -47.06 11.61 -18.29
C LEU A 442 -47.74 11.46 -16.86
N TYR A 443 -49.03 11.61 -16.41
CA TYR A 443 -50.45 11.81 -16.86
C TYR A 443 -51.27 12.78 -15.90
N ASN A 444 -52.61 12.83 -15.82
CA ASN A 444 -53.48 13.86 -15.12
C ASN A 444 -53.46 13.87 -13.55
N THR A 445 -53.95 14.83 -12.70
CA THR A 445 -55.02 15.90 -12.66
C THR A 445 -54.90 16.70 -11.29
N SER A 446 -55.48 17.88 -10.91
CA SER A 446 -56.04 19.14 -11.50
C SER A 446 -56.52 20.16 -10.39
N MET A 447 -56.47 21.50 -10.59
CA MET A 447 -57.06 22.57 -9.72
C MET A 447 -57.16 23.94 -10.46
N SER A 448 -57.88 24.97 -9.97
CA SER A 448 -57.95 26.30 -10.64
C SER A 448 -57.49 27.50 -9.78
N LEU A 449 -56.54 28.27 -10.33
CA LEU A 449 -55.95 29.49 -9.76
C LEU A 449 -56.42 30.72 -10.55
N GLU A 450 -57.13 31.64 -9.90
CA GLU A 450 -57.54 32.93 -10.47
C GLU A 450 -56.64 34.04 -9.94
N TYR A 451 -56.08 34.86 -10.85
CA TYR A 451 -55.38 36.08 -10.47
C TYR A 451 -56.39 37.20 -10.19
N ILE A 452 -56.40 37.73 -8.97
CA ILE A 452 -57.42 38.69 -8.50
C ILE A 452 -56.91 40.14 -8.39
N GLY A 453 -55.61 40.39 -8.60
CA GLY A 453 -55.05 41.73 -8.82
C GLY A 453 -53.66 41.95 -8.19
N THR A 454 -53.04 43.08 -8.53
CA THR A 454 -51.86 43.61 -7.81
C THR A 454 -52.34 44.57 -6.73
N ASP A 455 -51.88 44.41 -5.50
CA ASP A 455 -51.79 45.52 -4.55
C ASP A 455 -50.39 46.14 -4.66
N THR A 456 -50.29 47.47 -4.67
CA THR A 456 -49.00 48.16 -4.83
C THR A 456 -48.03 47.93 -3.68
N ASN A 457 -48.52 47.43 -2.54
CA ASN A 457 -47.73 47.29 -1.31
C ASN A 457 -47.44 45.83 -0.90
N THR A 458 -48.03 44.83 -1.55
CA THR A 458 -47.77 43.39 -1.29
C THR A 458 -47.69 42.52 -2.56
N GLY A 459 -47.82 43.13 -3.74
CA GLY A 459 -47.64 42.44 -5.02
C GLY A 459 -48.87 41.66 -5.51
N ASN A 460 -48.61 40.56 -6.21
CA ASN A 460 -49.63 39.84 -7.00
C ASN A 460 -50.44 38.86 -6.15
N SER A 461 -51.74 39.15 -5.99
CA SER A 461 -52.68 38.32 -5.23
C SER A 461 -53.45 37.34 -6.10
N PHE A 462 -53.59 36.09 -5.64
CA PHE A 462 -54.29 35.01 -6.33
C PHE A 462 -55.32 34.31 -5.42
N ARG A 463 -56.29 33.63 -6.02
CA ARG A 463 -57.36 32.87 -5.36
C ARG A 463 -57.44 31.47 -5.95
N TRP A 464 -57.41 30.45 -5.11
CA TRP A 464 -57.77 29.08 -5.51
C TRP A 464 -59.29 28.87 -5.44
N THR A 465 -59.87 28.22 -6.44
CA THR A 465 -61.28 27.80 -6.44
C THR A 465 -61.42 26.35 -6.92
N PRO A 466 -62.05 25.44 -6.16
CA PRO A 466 -62.42 24.12 -6.65
C PRO A 466 -63.53 24.18 -7.70
N LYS A 467 -63.61 23.16 -8.57
CA LYS A 467 -64.78 22.89 -9.41
C LYS A 467 -65.09 21.40 -9.41
N ASP A 468 -66.38 21.08 -9.43
CA ASP A 468 -66.90 19.75 -9.72
C ASP A 468 -67.08 19.53 -11.23
N SER A 469 -67.45 18.31 -11.62
CA SER A 469 -67.42 17.85 -13.02
C SER A 469 -68.42 18.54 -13.95
N ASP A 470 -69.51 19.09 -13.42
CA ASP A 470 -70.58 19.74 -14.20
C ASP A 470 -70.52 21.29 -14.16
N GLY A 471 -69.55 21.86 -13.45
CA GLY A 471 -69.18 23.27 -13.56
C GLY A 471 -70.14 24.27 -12.90
N TYR A 472 -70.88 23.87 -11.87
CA TYR A 472 -71.79 24.74 -11.11
C TYR A 472 -71.35 24.86 -9.65
N THR A 473 -71.16 26.10 -9.16
CA THR A 473 -70.76 26.35 -7.78
C THR A 473 -71.90 26.04 -6.80
N GLY A 474 -71.74 24.98 -5.99
CA GLY A 474 -72.51 24.72 -4.76
C GLY A 474 -71.75 25.17 -3.52
N ASP A 475 -72.46 25.62 -2.49
CA ASP A 475 -71.88 26.36 -1.36
C ASP A 475 -71.03 25.54 -0.35
N SER A 476 -70.18 26.29 0.36
CA SER A 476 -69.51 26.00 1.64
C SER A 476 -68.29 25.06 1.67
N VAL A 477 -67.09 25.67 1.73
CA VAL A 477 -66.11 25.59 2.84
C VAL A 477 -65.44 26.98 2.96
N GLN A 478 -64.99 27.37 4.16
CA GLN A 478 -64.36 28.68 4.41
C GLN A 478 -62.89 28.72 3.94
N SER A 479 -62.42 29.91 3.55
CA SER A 479 -61.01 30.18 3.24
C SER A 479 -60.37 31.15 4.24
N GLN A 480 -59.07 30.99 4.46
CA GLN A 480 -58.19 32.00 5.08
C GLN A 480 -57.00 32.27 4.17
N THR A 481 -56.42 33.47 4.29
CA THR A 481 -55.34 33.96 3.42
C THR A 481 -54.11 34.27 4.28
N VAL A 482 -52.93 33.88 3.80
CA VAL A 482 -51.63 34.24 4.39
C VAL A 482 -50.80 34.93 3.30
N ILE A 483 -50.05 35.97 3.69
CA ILE A 483 -49.19 36.76 2.82
C ILE A 483 -47.82 36.86 3.49
N TYR A 484 -46.74 36.75 2.71
CA TYR A 484 -45.37 37.00 3.14
C TYR A 484 -44.73 38.04 2.22
N ASP A 485 -43.76 38.79 2.74
CA ASP A 485 -43.01 39.83 2.02
C ASP A 485 -41.50 39.71 2.38
N MET A 486 -40.62 40.25 1.54
CA MET A 486 -39.16 40.01 1.61
C MET A 486 -38.35 41.29 1.37
N GLY A 487 -37.46 41.67 2.30
CA GLY A 487 -36.50 42.76 2.06
C GLY A 487 -35.79 43.35 3.28
N GLU A 488 -34.51 42.98 3.43
CA GLU A 488 -33.37 43.63 4.12
C GLU A 488 -33.57 44.84 5.10
N ILE A 489 -33.10 44.63 6.35
CA ILE A 489 -32.26 45.48 7.23
C ILE A 489 -32.01 46.97 6.84
N ILE A 490 -32.07 47.98 7.73
CA ILE A 490 -32.18 48.09 9.21
C ILE A 490 -33.12 49.29 9.56
N THR A 491 -33.63 49.52 10.79
CA THR A 491 -32.93 50.11 11.97
C THR A 491 -33.91 50.23 13.17
N PHE A 492 -33.39 50.50 14.38
CA PHE A 492 -34.08 50.94 15.61
C PHE A 492 -34.87 52.27 15.42
N ASP A 493 -35.82 52.70 16.29
CA ASP A 493 -35.95 52.49 17.74
C ASP A 493 -37.40 52.74 18.28
N GLY A 494 -37.74 52.20 19.46
CA GLY A 494 -38.71 52.80 20.40
C GLY A 494 -40.24 52.48 20.35
N PHE A 495 -40.65 51.50 21.17
CA PHE A 495 -41.70 51.62 22.23
C PHE A 495 -43.25 51.76 21.96
N ILE A 496 -44.02 51.10 22.87
CA ILE A 496 -45.40 51.37 23.39
C ILE A 496 -46.60 50.48 22.96
N HIS A 497 -47.06 49.64 23.92
CA HIS A 497 -48.42 49.08 24.17
C HIS A 497 -49.21 48.31 23.08
N ALA A 498 -49.58 47.06 23.44
CA ALA A 498 -50.99 46.74 23.73
C ALA A 498 -51.12 45.66 24.84
N GLN A 499 -52.20 45.75 25.60
CA GLN A 499 -52.57 44.96 26.79
C GLN A 499 -52.66 43.44 26.59
N ALA A 500 -52.44 42.69 27.67
CA ALA A 500 -52.76 41.27 27.75
C ALA A 500 -54.29 41.02 27.81
N HIS A 501 -54.70 39.83 27.35
CA HIS A 501 -55.95 39.18 27.77
C HIS A 501 -55.70 37.67 27.91
N GLU A 502 -56.36 37.04 28.88
CA GLU A 502 -55.98 35.72 29.39
C GLU A 502 -56.54 34.54 28.56
N SER A 503 -55.69 33.54 28.26
CA SER A 503 -56.03 32.10 28.36
C SER A 503 -54.80 31.18 28.20
N ASP A 504 -54.24 30.76 29.34
CA ASP A 504 -53.50 29.51 29.62
C ASP A 504 -52.19 29.09 28.88
N TYR A 505 -51.31 28.43 29.66
CA TYR A 505 -50.08 27.66 29.32
C TYR A 505 -48.83 28.35 28.74
N SER A 506 -48.09 29.00 29.65
CA SER A 506 -46.64 28.81 29.90
C SER A 506 -45.72 28.22 28.80
N SER A 507 -44.87 29.06 28.19
CA SER A 507 -43.40 28.85 28.09
C SER A 507 -42.72 29.91 27.20
N ILE A 508 -41.97 30.84 27.78
CA ILE A 508 -41.01 31.72 27.06
C ILE A 508 -39.79 31.94 27.97
N GLY A 509 -38.58 31.67 27.45
CA GLY A 509 -37.31 31.87 28.14
C GLY A 509 -36.67 33.25 27.91
N SER A 510 -35.69 33.55 28.77
CA SER A 510 -34.69 34.64 28.77
C SER A 510 -34.55 35.59 27.57
N ILE A 511 -34.37 36.88 27.89
CA ILE A 511 -33.80 37.93 27.04
C ILE A 511 -32.41 38.28 27.59
N ASP A 512 -31.38 38.28 26.74
CA ASP A 512 -30.02 38.62 27.15
C ASP A 512 -29.71 40.13 27.11
N PHE A 513 -28.82 40.56 28.01
CA PHE A 513 -28.28 41.92 28.08
C PHE A 513 -26.76 41.88 28.20
N TRP A 514 -26.06 42.66 27.37
CA TRP A 514 -24.62 42.88 27.49
C TRP A 514 -24.31 44.21 28.19
N VAL A 515 -23.39 44.17 29.15
CA VAL A 515 -22.80 45.37 29.78
C VAL A 515 -21.29 45.23 29.75
N SER A 516 -20.60 46.07 28.97
CA SER A 516 -19.17 46.27 29.08
C SER A 516 -18.86 47.43 30.04
N ASN A 517 -17.77 47.32 30.80
CA ASN A 517 -17.21 48.44 31.54
C ASN A 517 -15.68 48.38 31.48
N THR A 518 -15.05 49.53 31.25
CA THR A 518 -13.61 49.65 31.00
C THR A 518 -12.98 50.67 31.96
N ASP A 519 -12.95 50.35 33.26
CA ASP A 519 -12.11 51.09 34.23
C ASP A 519 -11.80 50.23 35.48
N PRO A 520 -10.52 49.94 35.81
CA PRO A 520 -10.16 49.10 36.95
C PRO A 520 -10.13 49.90 38.26
N GLY A 521 -11.29 50.11 38.88
CA GLY A 521 -11.33 50.80 40.19
C GLY A 521 -12.68 51.06 40.86
N SER A 522 -13.80 50.52 40.39
CA SER A 522 -15.14 50.77 40.97
C SER A 522 -15.72 49.55 41.71
N ASP A 523 -16.37 49.81 42.84
CA ASP A 523 -16.96 48.79 43.73
C ASP A 523 -18.28 48.25 43.16
N ILE A 524 -18.26 46.97 42.75
CA ILE A 524 -19.40 46.25 42.14
C ILE A 524 -20.61 46.16 43.09
N THR A 525 -20.41 46.21 44.40
CA THR A 525 -21.46 46.01 45.43
C THR A 525 -22.59 47.06 45.34
N ALA A 526 -22.32 48.24 44.77
CA ALA A 526 -23.29 49.31 44.60
C ALA A 526 -24.31 49.07 43.47
N ILE A 527 -23.97 48.27 42.46
CA ILE A 527 -24.82 48.10 41.26
C ILE A 527 -25.91 47.04 41.50
N ALA A 528 -25.55 45.90 42.08
CA ALA A 528 -26.46 44.77 42.30
C ALA A 528 -27.72 45.15 43.09
N ASN A 529 -27.56 45.92 44.17
CA ASN A 529 -28.65 46.34 45.07
C ASN A 529 -29.62 47.37 44.48
N THR A 530 -29.36 47.89 43.28
CA THR A 530 -30.22 48.90 42.63
C THR A 530 -31.19 48.29 41.62
N TYR A 531 -30.91 47.09 41.08
CA TYR A 531 -31.71 46.46 40.04
C TYR A 531 -32.61 45.31 40.52
N PHE A 532 -32.18 44.53 41.52
CA PHE A 532 -32.95 43.37 41.98
C PHE A 532 -33.81 43.69 43.19
N GLY A 533 -35.08 43.99 42.92
CA GLY A 533 -36.13 44.08 43.94
C GLY A 533 -36.35 42.75 44.68
N THR A 534 -36.93 42.82 45.88
CA THR A 534 -36.96 41.72 46.85
C THR A 534 -37.99 40.62 46.52
N THR A 535 -37.73 39.79 45.50
CA THR A 535 -38.53 38.59 45.17
C THR A 535 -37.65 37.37 44.83
N PRO A 536 -38.11 36.12 45.07
CA PRO A 536 -37.21 34.97 45.26
C PRO A 536 -36.62 34.31 44.00
N HIS A 537 -36.89 34.83 42.81
CA HIS A 537 -36.57 34.13 41.54
C HIS A 537 -35.16 34.42 40.99
N ALA A 538 -34.33 35.16 41.72
CA ALA A 538 -32.99 35.57 41.26
C ALA A 538 -31.92 34.46 41.27
N SER A 539 -32.23 33.26 41.75
CA SER A 539 -31.29 32.11 41.75
C SER A 539 -31.26 31.34 40.43
N LYS A 540 -32.41 31.04 39.82
CA LYS A 540 -32.54 30.13 38.65
C LYS A 540 -32.10 30.73 37.29
N ALA A 541 -31.17 31.69 37.30
CA ALA A 541 -30.60 32.31 36.09
C ALA A 541 -29.07 32.13 35.98
N LEU A 542 -28.45 31.32 36.85
CA LEU A 542 -27.00 31.09 36.89
C LEU A 542 -26.57 29.69 36.43
N ASP A 543 -27.47 28.70 36.38
CA ASP A 543 -27.09 27.28 36.26
C ASP A 543 -27.02 26.73 34.82
N ARG A 544 -27.66 27.36 33.83
CA ARG A 544 -27.59 26.91 32.42
C ARG A 544 -26.30 27.34 31.70
N GLY A 545 -25.19 27.26 32.42
CA GLY A 545 -23.85 27.68 32.00
C GLY A 545 -22.77 26.61 32.15
N ASP A 546 -23.14 25.32 32.26
CA ASP A 546 -22.19 24.22 32.46
C ASP A 546 -21.38 23.89 31.18
N ARG A 547 -20.40 24.74 30.88
CA ARG A 547 -19.10 24.45 30.24
C ARG A 547 -18.33 25.76 30.00
N LEU A 548 -17.82 26.39 31.08
CA LEU A 548 -16.57 27.17 31.04
C LEU A 548 -16.12 27.58 32.46
N ILE A 549 -15.17 26.79 32.99
CA ILE A 549 -14.19 27.09 34.05
C ILE A 549 -14.62 28.20 35.04
N ARG A 550 -15.27 27.79 36.15
CA ARG A 550 -15.30 28.58 37.39
C ARG A 550 -14.59 27.86 38.53
N GLU A 551 -13.27 27.78 38.41
CA GLU A 551 -12.44 27.74 39.60
C GLU A 551 -12.70 29.01 40.43
N TYR A 552 -13.31 28.86 41.60
CA TYR A 552 -13.16 29.89 42.63
C TYR A 552 -11.75 29.78 43.22
N ILE A 553 -10.80 30.47 42.60
CA ILE A 553 -9.49 30.72 43.20
C ILE A 553 -9.73 31.53 44.48
N LEU A 554 -9.80 30.83 45.62
CA LEU A 554 -9.95 31.45 46.92
C LEU A 554 -8.62 32.11 47.33
N ASP A 555 -8.63 33.43 47.13
CA ASP A 555 -7.64 34.41 47.55
C ASP A 555 -6.32 34.45 46.76
N GLY A 556 -5.86 35.67 46.49
CA GLY A 556 -4.73 35.97 45.59
C GLY A 556 -3.36 35.79 46.25
N ALA A 557 -3.05 34.60 46.79
CA ALA A 557 -1.84 34.37 47.58
C ALA A 557 -1.20 32.98 47.41
N LYS A 558 -0.43 32.78 46.33
CA LYS A 558 0.54 31.68 46.13
C LYS A 558 -0.03 30.25 46.24
N LEU A 559 -0.65 29.74 45.18
CA LEU A 559 -0.89 28.31 45.02
C LEU A 559 0.42 27.60 44.62
N THR A 560 1.19 27.17 45.61
CA THR A 560 2.33 26.24 45.46
C THR A 560 2.07 25.00 46.31
N GLY A 561 1.42 23.99 45.74
CA GLY A 561 1.05 22.73 46.38
C GLY A 561 0.50 21.71 45.37
N ARG A 562 0.29 20.46 45.81
CA ARG A 562 -0.51 19.46 45.07
C ARG A 562 -2.00 19.79 45.25
N TYR A 563 -2.80 19.59 44.22
CA TYR A 563 -4.26 19.77 44.25
C TYR A 563 -4.94 18.63 43.50
N VAL A 564 -6.15 18.25 43.95
CA VAL A 564 -6.99 17.26 43.30
C VAL A 564 -8.36 17.85 43.02
N ILE A 565 -8.88 17.66 41.80
CA ILE A 565 -10.22 18.08 41.41
C ILE A 565 -11.05 16.82 41.14
N MET A 566 -12.21 16.72 41.79
CA MET A 566 -13.20 15.69 41.52
C MET A 566 -14.30 16.21 40.60
N ARG A 567 -14.75 15.33 39.71
CA ARG A 567 -15.94 15.49 38.87
C ARG A 567 -16.72 14.19 38.83
N TRP A 568 -17.95 14.25 38.37
CA TRP A 568 -18.72 13.08 38.00
C TRP A 568 -19.55 13.39 36.76
N ARG A 569 -19.91 12.37 35.97
CA ARG A 569 -20.97 12.43 34.95
C ARG A 569 -21.49 11.04 34.65
N CYS A 570 -22.78 10.93 34.36
CA CYS A 570 -23.34 9.72 33.78
C CYS A 570 -23.22 9.83 32.25
N PHE A 571 -22.57 8.85 31.61
CA PHE A 571 -22.35 8.78 30.16
C PHE A 571 -21.61 9.97 29.50
N GLU A 572 -20.54 9.67 28.76
CA GLU A 572 -20.06 10.55 27.69
C GLU A 572 -20.53 9.97 26.35
N GLN A 573 -21.11 10.81 25.48
CA GLN A 573 -21.41 10.40 24.12
C GLN A 573 -20.09 10.39 23.34
N ASP A 574 -19.46 9.22 23.25
CA ASP A 574 -18.33 9.00 22.35
C ASP A 574 -18.82 9.09 20.90
N THR A 575 -18.47 10.18 20.21
CA THR A 575 -19.01 10.52 18.90
C THR A 575 -18.31 9.84 17.73
N ASP A 576 -17.21 9.12 17.97
CA ASP A 576 -16.35 8.61 16.90
C ASP A 576 -16.81 7.25 16.33
N LEU A 577 -17.81 6.60 16.94
CA LEU A 577 -18.44 5.38 16.43
C LEU A 577 -19.51 5.69 15.36
N GLY A 578 -19.06 5.87 14.13
CA GLY A 578 -19.89 6.19 12.97
C GLY A 578 -20.94 5.13 12.59
N SER A 579 -22.17 5.26 13.10
CA SER A 579 -23.36 4.60 12.54
C SER A 579 -24.67 5.33 12.89
N PRO A 580 -25.48 5.77 11.90
CA PRO A 580 -26.76 6.45 12.14
C PRO A 580 -27.88 5.46 12.49
N GLY A 581 -27.79 4.82 13.65
CA GLY A 581 -28.89 4.09 14.28
C GLY A 581 -29.73 5.03 15.15
N GLY A 582 -31.03 5.13 14.89
CA GLY A 582 -31.93 5.83 15.81
C GLY A 582 -32.04 5.08 17.14
N TYR A 583 -32.15 5.80 18.26
CA TYR A 583 -32.20 5.20 19.61
C TYR A 583 -33.40 4.25 19.80
N THR A 584 -33.18 2.97 19.55
CA THR A 584 -33.99 1.86 20.07
C THR A 584 -33.17 1.10 21.10
N PHE A 585 -33.54 1.23 22.37
CA PHE A 585 -32.90 0.54 23.50
C PHE A 585 -32.89 -0.98 23.30
N HIS A 586 -31.71 -1.52 22.97
CA HIS A 586 -31.46 -2.97 22.93
C HIS A 586 -30.65 -3.37 24.17
N LEU A 587 -31.34 -3.67 25.27
CA LEU A 587 -30.74 -4.26 26.48
C LEU A 587 -30.23 -5.69 26.18
N GLY A 588 -28.99 -5.75 25.69
CA GLY A 588 -28.31 -6.92 25.14
C GLY A 588 -27.77 -7.90 26.18
N GLN A 589 -28.67 -8.50 26.97
CA GLN A 589 -28.43 -9.53 28.00
C GLN A 589 -28.03 -9.05 29.42
N THR A 590 -28.72 -9.63 30.40
CA THR A 590 -28.36 -9.75 31.83
C THR A 590 -28.37 -8.55 32.77
N ALA A 591 -28.80 -7.35 32.33
CA ALA A 591 -29.53 -6.45 33.24
C ALA A 591 -30.98 -6.95 33.42
N SER A 592 -31.57 -6.83 34.61
CA SER A 592 -32.96 -7.27 34.85
C SER A 592 -33.97 -6.24 34.34
N VAL A 593 -34.65 -6.58 33.24
CA VAL A 593 -35.74 -5.77 32.66
C VAL A 593 -36.81 -5.48 33.72
N GLY A 594 -36.91 -4.22 34.17
CA GLY A 594 -37.92 -3.74 35.13
C GLY A 594 -37.39 -2.96 36.35
N ASP A 595 -36.08 -2.74 36.52
CA ASP A 595 -35.57 -2.00 37.70
C ASP A 595 -35.96 -0.51 37.71
N TYR A 596 -35.92 0.21 36.57
CA TYR A 596 -36.41 1.60 36.52
C TYR A 596 -37.89 1.70 36.91
N ASP A 597 -38.75 0.84 36.36
CA ASP A 597 -40.18 0.78 36.70
C ASP A 597 -40.41 0.47 38.20
N THR A 598 -39.55 -0.36 38.79
CA THR A 598 -39.59 -0.73 40.21
C THR A 598 -39.11 0.43 41.10
N TRP A 599 -38.12 1.20 40.64
CA TRP A 599 -37.59 2.36 41.34
C TRP A 599 -38.54 3.55 41.30
N SER A 600 -38.92 4.00 40.10
CA SER A 600 -39.87 5.10 39.87
C SER A 600 -41.23 4.82 40.53
N GLY A 601 -41.64 3.56 40.68
CA GLY A 601 -42.78 3.16 41.51
C GLY A 601 -42.70 3.55 43.00
N SER A 602 -41.53 3.98 43.48
CA SER A 602 -41.30 4.55 44.82
C SER A 602 -41.42 6.08 44.86
N TYR A 603 -41.47 6.75 43.70
CA TYR A 603 -41.50 8.21 43.53
C TYR A 603 -42.78 8.63 42.76
N PRO A 604 -43.93 8.80 43.45
CA PRO A 604 -45.23 8.84 42.80
C PRO A 604 -45.49 10.15 42.03
N GLY A 605 -45.18 10.13 40.74
CA GLY A 605 -45.34 11.27 39.83
C GLY A 605 -44.20 11.46 38.83
N LEU A 606 -43.09 10.73 39.02
CA LEU A 606 -41.90 10.78 38.17
C LEU A 606 -42.18 10.49 36.69
N GLY A 607 -41.44 11.18 35.83
CA GLY A 607 -41.53 11.10 34.37
C GLY A 607 -40.74 9.96 33.74
N ALA A 608 -40.34 10.19 32.48
CA ALA A 608 -39.50 9.28 31.73
C ALA A 608 -38.06 9.27 32.27
N PRO A 609 -37.25 8.24 31.97
CA PRO A 609 -35.84 8.17 32.40
C PRO A 609 -34.98 9.35 31.92
N SER A 610 -35.41 10.05 30.87
CA SER A 610 -34.77 11.23 30.28
C SER A 610 -35.25 12.57 30.83
N ASP A 611 -36.23 12.57 31.73
CA ASP A 611 -36.82 13.80 32.25
C ASP A 611 -36.05 14.27 33.50
N ASP A 612 -36.03 15.60 33.71
CA ASP A 612 -35.47 16.33 34.85
C ASP A 612 -36.69 16.95 35.59
N ASP A 613 -37.19 16.25 36.61
CA ASP A 613 -38.50 16.54 37.22
C ASP A 613 -38.44 17.59 38.34
N ASP A 614 -37.33 17.73 39.07
CA ASP A 614 -37.17 18.71 40.15
C ASP A 614 -36.34 19.95 39.77
N LEU A 615 -35.68 19.92 38.59
CA LEU A 615 -34.90 20.99 37.98
C LEU A 615 -33.61 21.30 38.75
N ASP A 616 -32.90 20.25 39.18
CA ASP A 616 -31.51 20.28 39.66
C ASP A 616 -30.46 20.18 38.53
N GLY A 617 -30.86 19.63 37.38
CA GLY A 617 -30.04 19.51 36.17
C GLY A 617 -29.61 18.08 35.80
N LEU A 618 -30.02 17.07 36.58
CA LEU A 618 -29.85 15.65 36.28
C LEU A 618 -31.12 15.07 35.65
N SER A 619 -30.98 13.96 34.92
CA SER A 619 -32.13 13.15 34.51
C SER A 619 -32.39 11.98 35.45
N ASN A 620 -33.67 11.60 35.58
CA ASN A 620 -34.17 10.53 36.45
C ASN A 620 -33.34 9.22 36.39
N GLU A 621 -32.79 8.86 35.23
CA GLU A 621 -31.94 7.67 35.07
C GLU A 621 -30.56 7.81 35.73
N GLU A 622 -29.94 8.99 35.68
CA GLU A 622 -28.61 9.25 36.25
C GLU A 622 -28.68 9.20 37.78
N GLU A 623 -29.74 9.78 38.33
CA GLU A 623 -30.08 9.69 39.74
C GLU A 623 -30.38 8.27 40.19
N ARG A 624 -31.17 7.51 39.41
CA ARG A 624 -31.39 6.07 39.67
C ARG A 624 -30.08 5.32 39.77
N LEU A 625 -29.15 5.59 38.85
CA LEU A 625 -27.86 4.91 38.78
C LEU A 625 -26.94 5.30 39.96
N LEU A 626 -26.92 6.57 40.36
CA LEU A 626 -26.07 7.06 41.45
C LEU A 626 -26.70 6.92 42.85
N GLY A 627 -27.97 6.49 42.93
CA GLY A 627 -28.67 6.30 44.20
C GLY A 627 -29.09 7.63 44.85
N LEU A 628 -29.42 8.62 44.02
CA LEU A 628 -29.86 9.95 44.42
C LEU A 628 -31.40 9.99 44.55
N ASP A 629 -31.97 11.11 45.00
CA ASP A 629 -33.41 11.29 45.24
C ASP A 629 -34.01 12.30 44.24
N PRO A 630 -34.77 11.85 43.22
CA PRO A 630 -35.24 12.64 42.06
C PRO A 630 -36.42 13.58 42.39
N ASN A 631 -36.47 14.04 43.63
CA ASN A 631 -37.46 14.95 44.21
C ASN A 631 -36.82 15.94 45.22
N ASP A 632 -35.50 15.87 45.46
CA ASP A 632 -34.76 16.78 46.32
C ASP A 632 -33.63 17.46 45.53
N PRO A 633 -33.81 18.73 45.06
CA PRO A 633 -32.83 19.42 44.22
C PRO A 633 -31.58 19.91 44.98
N GLY A 634 -31.24 19.23 46.07
CA GLY A 634 -29.91 19.19 46.69
C GLY A 634 -29.13 17.89 46.41
N SER A 635 -29.70 16.93 45.67
CA SER A 635 -29.15 15.59 45.38
C SER A 635 -27.97 15.56 44.39
N ILE A 636 -27.64 16.68 43.72
CA ILE A 636 -26.62 16.87 42.64
C ILE A 636 -25.20 16.29 42.81
N ASN A 637 -24.87 15.54 43.88
CA ASN A 637 -23.52 15.03 44.12
C ASN A 637 -23.49 13.63 44.77
N PRO A 638 -23.00 12.58 44.08
CA PRO A 638 -22.84 11.25 44.66
C PRO A 638 -21.62 11.12 45.60
N PHE A 639 -20.67 12.06 45.60
CA PHE A 639 -19.51 11.97 46.50
C PHE A 639 -19.91 12.30 47.95
N ALA A 640 -20.02 11.25 48.78
CA ALA A 640 -20.46 11.35 50.17
C ALA A 640 -19.35 11.86 51.12
N ASP A 641 -18.09 11.51 50.86
CA ASP A 641 -16.91 12.05 51.52
C ASP A 641 -15.95 12.71 50.51
N GLY A 642 -15.40 13.87 50.87
CA GLY A 642 -14.37 14.55 50.07
C GLY A 642 -12.98 13.89 50.15
N PHE A 643 -12.14 14.16 49.16
CA PHE A 643 -10.82 13.52 49.01
C PHE A 643 -9.83 13.85 50.14
N ASP A 644 -9.32 12.80 50.81
CA ASP A 644 -8.15 12.89 51.68
C ASP A 644 -6.87 12.66 50.86
N ALA A 645 -6.21 13.75 50.48
CA ALA A 645 -4.95 13.74 49.73
C ALA A 645 -3.73 13.21 50.52
N SER A 646 -3.88 12.83 51.79
CA SER A 646 -2.84 12.18 52.60
C SER A 646 -3.02 10.66 52.71
N ALA A 647 -4.23 10.15 52.42
CA ALA A 647 -4.57 8.72 52.40
C ALA A 647 -4.92 8.18 51.02
N GLY A 648 -5.23 9.05 50.04
CA GLY A 648 -5.73 8.67 48.72
C GLY A 648 -7.19 8.23 48.71
N THR A 649 -7.99 8.62 49.71
CA THR A 649 -9.32 8.06 49.97
C THR A 649 -10.47 9.03 49.77
N PHE A 650 -11.62 8.51 49.33
CA PHE A 650 -12.91 9.21 49.28
C PHE A 650 -14.07 8.20 49.29
N SER A 651 -15.32 8.66 49.19
CA SER A 651 -16.47 7.76 49.01
C SER A 651 -17.53 8.31 48.06
N TYR A 652 -18.29 7.43 47.42
CA TYR A 652 -19.41 7.78 46.54
C TYR A 652 -20.64 6.87 46.75
N THR A 653 -21.83 7.33 46.37
CA THR A 653 -23.05 6.52 46.32
C THR A 653 -23.28 5.93 44.94
N ARG A 654 -23.83 4.71 44.90
CA ARG A 654 -24.39 4.10 43.67
C ARG A 654 -25.57 3.22 44.00
N ARG A 655 -26.40 2.91 43.00
CA ARG A 655 -27.29 1.76 43.07
C ARG A 655 -26.50 0.45 42.93
N THR A 656 -26.95 -0.61 43.58
CA THR A 656 -26.36 -1.95 43.46
C THR A 656 -26.20 -2.40 42.00
N GLN A 657 -24.97 -2.69 41.58
CA GLN A 657 -24.60 -3.09 40.21
C GLN A 657 -25.43 -4.28 39.68
N ALA A 658 -25.78 -5.23 40.55
CA ALA A 658 -26.59 -6.39 40.18
C ALA A 658 -28.06 -6.07 39.80
N LEU A 659 -28.52 -4.82 40.00
CA LEU A 659 -29.83 -4.33 39.54
C LEU A 659 -29.71 -3.50 38.25
N THR A 660 -28.61 -2.75 38.09
CA THR A 660 -28.41 -1.84 36.96
C THR A 660 -27.81 -2.54 35.74
N GLY A 661 -26.90 -3.50 35.97
CA GLY A 661 -26.03 -4.05 34.93
C GLY A 661 -24.89 -3.10 34.51
N MET A 662 -24.82 -1.91 35.11
CA MET A 662 -23.87 -0.86 34.73
C MET A 662 -22.57 -0.96 35.53
N THR A 663 -21.45 -0.62 34.89
CA THR A 663 -20.15 -0.53 35.57
C THR A 663 -19.93 0.90 36.06
N TYR A 664 -19.40 1.03 37.28
CA TYR A 664 -19.06 2.32 37.90
C TYR A 664 -17.54 2.40 37.95
N LYS A 665 -16.96 3.49 37.46
CA LYS A 665 -15.50 3.62 37.34
C LYS A 665 -15.00 4.94 37.90
N ILE A 666 -13.87 4.85 38.59
CA ILE A 666 -13.08 6.01 38.99
C ILE A 666 -12.00 6.20 37.96
N TRP A 667 -12.04 7.31 37.24
CA TRP A 667 -11.06 7.70 36.25
C TRP A 667 -10.09 8.71 36.84
N TYR A 668 -8.85 8.68 36.38
CA TYR A 668 -7.86 9.72 36.63
C TYR A 668 -7.35 10.36 35.34
N SER A 669 -6.80 11.56 35.47
CA SER A 669 -6.02 12.25 34.45
C SER A 669 -4.96 13.13 35.14
N THR A 670 -3.86 13.44 34.46
CA THR A 670 -2.80 14.35 34.94
C THR A 670 -2.78 15.69 34.20
N ASP A 671 -3.50 15.80 33.07
CA ASP A 671 -3.51 16.95 32.16
C ASP A 671 -4.92 17.43 31.72
N LEU A 672 -5.98 16.67 32.05
CA LEU A 672 -7.39 16.81 31.60
C LEU A 672 -7.67 16.40 30.14
N ILE A 673 -6.68 15.91 29.40
CA ILE A 673 -6.80 15.43 28.02
C ILE A 673 -6.95 13.91 28.04
N ASP A 674 -5.90 13.20 28.46
CA ASP A 674 -5.91 11.75 28.53
C ASP A 674 -6.52 11.30 29.86
N TRP A 675 -7.54 10.44 29.78
CA TRP A 675 -8.22 9.85 30.94
C TRP A 675 -8.02 8.34 30.99
N PHE A 676 -7.77 7.83 32.20
CA PHE A 676 -7.45 6.44 32.46
C PHE A 676 -8.35 5.91 33.59
N TRP A 677 -8.98 4.74 33.44
CA TRP A 677 -9.68 4.11 34.57
C TRP A 677 -8.66 3.64 35.62
N GLU A 678 -8.88 4.05 36.87
CA GLU A 678 -8.05 3.75 38.02
C GLU A 678 -8.24 2.29 38.48
N SER A 679 -7.68 1.35 37.71
CA SER A 679 -7.79 -0.09 37.97
C SER A 679 -7.04 -0.56 39.23
N GLY A 680 -6.16 0.27 39.81
CA GLY A 680 -5.53 0.02 41.11
C GLY A 680 -6.44 0.29 42.31
N ALA A 681 -7.59 0.94 42.09
CA ALA A 681 -8.44 1.46 43.14
C ALA A 681 -9.08 0.34 43.98
N ASN A 682 -8.84 0.37 45.29
CA ASN A 682 -9.41 -0.57 46.24
C ASN A 682 -10.79 -0.08 46.70
N GLU A 683 -11.86 -0.63 46.11
CA GLU A 683 -13.25 -0.37 46.54
C GLU A 683 -13.66 -1.22 47.75
N SER A 684 -14.24 -0.55 48.75
CA SER A 684 -14.91 -1.14 49.90
C SER A 684 -16.39 -0.76 49.88
N VAL A 685 -17.23 -1.73 49.51
CA VAL A 685 -18.68 -1.54 49.40
C VAL A 685 -19.36 -1.76 50.76
N GLY A 686 -20.17 -0.80 51.20
CA GLY A 686 -21.00 -0.93 52.40
C GLY A 686 -22.26 -1.78 52.18
N GLU A 687 -22.83 -2.30 53.27
CA GLU A 687 -24.12 -3.02 53.24
C GLU A 687 -25.23 -2.11 52.68
N PRO A 688 -25.95 -2.51 51.61
CA PRO A 688 -26.85 -1.63 50.89
C PRO A 688 -28.12 -1.29 51.69
N VAL A 689 -28.53 -0.02 51.63
CA VAL A 689 -29.76 0.49 52.22
C VAL A 689 -30.71 0.90 51.11
N ALA A 690 -31.90 0.30 51.04
CA ALA A 690 -32.87 0.52 49.97
C ALA A 690 -32.30 0.38 48.54
N ASN A 691 -31.38 -0.57 48.34
CA ASN A 691 -30.63 -0.85 47.10
C ASN A 691 -29.58 0.21 46.70
N ILE A 692 -29.25 1.14 47.61
CA ILE A 692 -28.16 2.11 47.46
C ILE A 692 -26.96 1.63 48.29
N GLU A 693 -25.79 1.61 47.66
CA GLU A 693 -24.48 1.29 48.22
C GLU A 693 -23.70 2.59 48.45
N THR A 694 -22.96 2.67 49.57
CA THR A 694 -21.85 3.61 49.72
C THR A 694 -20.54 2.87 49.45
N VAL A 695 -19.72 3.41 48.56
CA VAL A 695 -18.48 2.81 48.10
C VAL A 695 -17.33 3.68 48.57
N GLY A 696 -16.54 3.19 49.53
CA GLY A 696 -15.28 3.81 49.90
C GLY A 696 -14.17 3.41 48.92
N VAL A 697 -13.42 4.36 48.41
CA VAL A 697 -12.36 4.18 47.40
C VAL A 697 -11.01 4.55 48.01
N THR A 698 -9.97 3.76 47.73
CA THR A 698 -8.56 4.14 47.90
C THR A 698 -7.86 4.02 46.55
N ILE A 699 -7.32 5.11 45.99
CA ILE A 699 -6.62 5.08 44.69
C ILE A 699 -5.20 4.52 44.81
N ASP A 700 -4.59 4.11 43.68
CA ASP A 700 -3.19 3.69 43.59
C ASP A 700 -2.24 4.74 44.23
N PRO A 701 -1.41 4.36 45.23
CA PRO A 701 -0.44 5.23 45.85
C PRO A 701 0.54 5.91 44.88
N ASP A 702 0.86 5.30 43.74
CA ASP A 702 1.79 5.87 42.76
C ASP A 702 1.21 7.13 42.09
N LEU A 703 -0.12 7.27 42.01
CA LEU A 703 -0.80 8.48 41.55
C LEU A 703 -0.72 9.64 42.56
N LEU A 704 -0.46 9.36 43.84
CA LEU A 704 -0.36 10.40 44.87
C LEU A 704 0.93 11.21 44.76
N ASP A 705 1.92 10.73 44.01
CA ASP A 705 3.17 11.46 43.76
C ASP A 705 3.13 12.39 42.52
N GLU A 706 2.15 12.23 41.65
CA GLU A 706 1.93 13.12 40.49
C GLU A 706 1.69 14.59 40.92
N PRO A 707 2.18 15.58 40.15
CA PRO A 707 2.10 17.00 40.53
C PRO A 707 0.70 17.60 40.37
N ARG A 708 -0.16 16.96 39.55
CA ARG A 708 -1.57 17.26 39.31
C ARG A 708 -2.30 15.96 39.13
N LEU A 709 -3.48 15.84 39.75
CA LEU A 709 -4.33 14.67 39.62
C LEU A 709 -5.79 15.12 39.54
N PHE A 710 -6.47 14.73 38.48
CA PHE A 710 -7.89 14.97 38.26
C PHE A 710 -8.61 13.64 38.38
N LEU A 711 -9.77 13.59 39.05
CA LEU A 711 -10.54 12.37 39.26
C LEU A 711 -11.98 12.55 38.74
N LYS A 712 -12.52 11.54 38.04
CA LYS A 712 -13.88 11.52 37.49
C LYS A 712 -14.59 10.22 37.87
N LEU A 713 -15.74 10.29 38.53
CA LEU A 713 -16.67 9.16 38.63
C LEU A 713 -17.53 9.08 37.35
N SER A 714 -17.70 7.88 36.82
CA SER A 714 -18.61 7.61 35.71
C SER A 714 -19.49 6.37 35.96
N VAL A 715 -20.55 6.26 35.17
CA VAL A 715 -21.41 5.08 35.07
C VAL A 715 -21.59 4.75 33.59
N GLU A 716 -21.19 3.55 33.17
CA GLU A 716 -20.97 3.20 31.76
C GLU A 716 -21.22 1.72 31.46
N ASP A 717 -21.59 1.43 30.21
CA ASP A 717 -21.50 0.10 29.59
C ASP A 717 -20.45 0.19 28.47
N LEU A 718 -19.27 -0.34 28.76
CA LEU A 718 -18.06 -0.16 27.95
C LEU A 718 -17.68 -1.41 27.14
N GLY A 719 -18.44 -2.49 27.24
CA GLY A 719 -18.05 -3.77 26.66
C GLY A 719 -16.77 -4.37 27.30
N PRO A 720 -15.98 -5.17 26.54
CA PRO A 720 -14.75 -5.77 27.05
C PRO A 720 -13.65 -4.73 27.30
N ALA A 721 -12.59 -5.12 28.01
CA ALA A 721 -11.38 -4.29 28.14
C ALA A 721 -10.35 -4.63 27.07
N PRO A 722 -9.52 -3.66 26.64
CA PRO A 722 -8.43 -3.94 25.73
C PRO A 722 -7.45 -4.96 26.32
N VAL A 723 -6.98 -5.85 25.46
CA VAL A 723 -5.96 -6.85 25.77
C VAL A 723 -4.84 -6.82 24.73
N ILE A 724 -3.64 -7.27 25.10
CA ILE A 724 -2.61 -7.60 24.11
C ILE A 724 -3.11 -8.82 23.34
N SER A 725 -3.40 -8.66 22.06
CA SER A 725 -3.92 -9.73 21.19
C SER A 725 -2.80 -10.63 20.68
N SER A 726 -1.64 -10.06 20.37
CA SER A 726 -0.39 -10.75 20.06
C SER A 726 0.80 -9.82 20.24
N LEU A 727 2.00 -10.38 20.41
CA LEU A 727 3.24 -9.61 20.32
C LEU A 727 4.38 -10.49 19.80
N TRP A 728 5.37 -9.86 19.16
CA TRP A 728 6.58 -10.51 18.66
C TRP A 728 7.72 -9.49 18.56
N GLY A 729 8.93 -9.96 18.25
CA GLY A 729 10.06 -9.07 18.03
C GLY A 729 11.20 -9.74 17.29
N ALA A 730 11.94 -8.93 16.54
CA ALA A 730 13.11 -9.32 15.78
C ALA A 730 14.05 -8.12 15.66
N ASN A 731 15.36 -8.37 15.60
CA ASN A 731 16.41 -7.34 15.56
C ASN A 731 16.17 -6.25 16.64
N THR A 732 16.10 -4.97 16.28
CA THR A 732 15.91 -3.82 17.20
C THR A 732 14.44 -3.42 17.39
N THR A 733 13.49 -4.30 17.09
CA THR A 733 12.05 -3.98 17.06
C THR A 733 11.19 -5.03 17.76
N VAL A 734 10.14 -4.56 18.47
CA VAL A 734 9.08 -5.39 19.06
C VAL A 734 7.74 -4.80 18.64
N THR A 735 6.85 -5.60 18.07
CA THR A 735 5.48 -5.18 17.74
C THR A 735 4.53 -5.75 18.77
N VAL A 736 3.72 -4.88 19.38
CA VAL A 736 2.64 -5.24 20.32
C VAL A 736 1.32 -4.89 19.65
N ASN A 737 0.42 -5.85 19.53
CA ASN A 737 -0.91 -5.67 18.94
C ASN A 737 -1.97 -5.80 20.02
N TYR A 738 -3.08 -5.09 19.85
CA TYR A 738 -4.17 -5.01 20.80
C TYR A 738 -5.46 -5.59 20.22
N SER A 739 -6.49 -5.75 21.04
CA SER A 739 -7.84 -6.18 20.61
C SER A 739 -8.59 -5.11 19.79
N GLU A 740 -8.16 -3.86 19.89
CA GLU A 740 -8.87 -2.67 19.41
C GLU A 740 -7.89 -1.50 19.19
N ALA A 741 -8.41 -0.33 18.82
CA ALA A 741 -7.60 0.86 18.57
C ALA A 741 -7.20 1.55 19.88
N MET A 742 -5.90 1.77 20.06
CA MET A 742 -5.31 2.36 21.26
C MET A 742 -5.16 3.89 21.14
N GLY A 743 -5.20 4.58 22.28
CA GLY A 743 -5.06 6.02 22.36
C GLY A 743 -3.60 6.51 22.33
N SER A 744 -3.45 7.84 22.38
CA SER A 744 -2.20 8.61 22.58
C SER A 744 -1.15 7.90 23.47
N SER A 745 -1.56 7.44 24.65
CA SER A 745 -0.74 6.76 25.65
C SER A 745 0.06 5.56 25.14
N ALA A 746 -0.42 4.87 24.09
CA ALA A 746 0.29 3.75 23.47
C ALA A 746 1.52 4.19 22.63
N GLY A 747 1.61 5.48 22.28
CA GLY A 747 2.76 6.07 21.60
C GLY A 747 3.92 6.51 22.51
N ASP A 748 3.78 6.45 23.85
CA ASP A 748 4.87 6.83 24.76
C ASP A 748 5.80 5.64 25.05
N PRO A 749 7.10 5.68 24.68
CA PRO A 749 8.05 4.61 25.02
C PRO A 749 8.24 4.40 26.53
N ALA A 750 7.94 5.40 27.39
CA ALA A 750 8.02 5.25 28.84
C ALA A 750 6.97 4.29 29.43
N ASN A 751 5.89 4.01 28.68
CA ASN A 751 4.83 3.08 29.07
C ASN A 751 5.20 1.60 28.83
N TYR A 752 6.40 1.32 28.31
CA TYR A 752 6.88 -0.02 27.97
C TYR A 752 8.19 -0.37 28.65
N THR A 753 8.31 -1.61 29.11
CA THR A 753 9.61 -2.21 29.46
C THR A 753 9.77 -3.56 28.78
N VAL A 754 10.95 -3.83 28.23
CA VAL A 754 11.32 -5.10 27.61
C VAL A 754 12.44 -5.75 28.43
N GLN A 755 12.34 -7.05 28.67
CA GLN A 755 13.35 -7.82 29.40
C GLN A 755 13.56 -9.19 28.76
N GLU A 756 14.83 -9.62 28.67
CA GLU A 756 15.18 -10.99 28.30
C GLU A 756 14.98 -11.94 29.50
N ASP A 757 14.36 -13.10 29.30
CA ASP A 757 14.02 -14.03 30.36
C ASP A 757 15.29 -14.67 30.96
N GLY A 758 15.63 -14.28 32.19
CA GLY A 758 16.90 -14.62 32.85
C GLY A 758 18.08 -13.73 32.43
N GLY A 759 17.88 -12.80 31.51
CA GLY A 759 18.83 -11.76 31.09
C GLY A 759 18.54 -10.38 31.72
N GLY A 760 18.92 -9.33 31.00
CA GLY A 760 18.72 -7.93 31.40
C GLY A 760 17.49 -7.28 30.77
N SER A 761 17.17 -6.05 31.20
CA SER A 761 16.22 -5.20 30.47
C SER A 761 16.87 -4.63 29.21
N VAL A 762 16.11 -4.59 28.13
CA VAL A 762 16.46 -3.95 26.86
C VAL A 762 15.79 -2.58 26.81
N THR A 763 16.57 -1.52 26.62
CA THR A 763 16.08 -0.14 26.59
C THR A 763 15.14 0.07 25.41
N VAL A 764 13.90 0.49 25.67
CA VAL A 764 13.00 1.06 24.65
C VAL A 764 13.44 2.49 24.35
N THR A 765 13.63 2.83 23.07
CA THR A 765 14.09 4.14 22.61
C THR A 765 13.03 4.91 21.81
N GLY A 766 11.93 4.26 21.44
CA GLY A 766 10.77 4.87 20.79
C GLY A 766 9.60 3.90 20.74
N ALA A 767 8.39 4.43 20.61
CA ALA A 767 7.17 3.67 20.39
C ALA A 767 6.37 4.38 19.29
N THR A 768 5.90 3.63 18.29
CA THR A 768 5.15 4.17 17.14
C THR A 768 3.84 3.43 17.00
N LEU A 769 2.73 4.13 17.27
CA LEU A 769 1.36 3.65 17.07
C LEU A 769 1.04 3.58 15.56
N SER A 770 0.37 2.51 15.12
CA SER A 770 -0.08 2.36 13.73
C SER A 770 -1.25 3.29 13.40
N GLY A 771 -1.44 3.58 12.11
CA GLY A 771 -2.50 4.49 11.63
C GLY A 771 -3.94 4.02 11.85
N ASP A 772 -4.13 2.76 12.25
CA ASP A 772 -5.41 2.18 12.70
C ASP A 772 -5.52 2.07 14.23
N GLY A 773 -4.49 2.51 14.96
CA GLY A 773 -4.37 2.44 16.42
C GLY A 773 -4.14 1.04 17.01
N ARG A 774 -4.20 -0.05 16.23
CA ARG A 774 -4.26 -1.41 16.80
C ARG A 774 -2.92 -2.06 17.13
N SER A 775 -1.81 -1.45 16.71
CA SER A 775 -0.46 -1.96 16.97
C SER A 775 0.52 -0.86 17.33
N VAL A 776 1.53 -1.20 18.13
CA VAL A 776 2.65 -0.32 18.45
C VAL A 776 3.95 -1.04 18.12
N THR A 777 4.79 -0.39 17.32
CA THR A 777 6.17 -0.84 17.07
C THR A 777 7.10 -0.11 18.04
N LEU A 778 7.66 -0.86 18.99
CA LEU A 778 8.71 -0.43 19.88
C LEU A 778 10.06 -0.49 19.17
N THR A 779 10.82 0.59 19.23
CA THR A 779 12.24 0.63 18.83
C THR A 779 13.11 0.39 20.05
N LEU A 780 14.16 -0.42 19.90
CA LEU A 780 15.05 -0.84 20.98
C LEU A 780 16.48 -0.30 20.79
N GLY A 781 17.14 0.04 21.89
CA GLY A 781 18.53 0.51 21.93
C GLY A 781 19.59 -0.57 21.66
N SER A 782 19.19 -1.83 21.50
CA SER A 782 20.05 -2.96 21.10
C SER A 782 19.21 -4.04 20.44
N ALA A 783 19.81 -4.85 19.57
CA ALA A 783 19.14 -5.99 18.96
C ALA A 783 18.81 -7.09 20.00
N LEU A 784 17.67 -7.76 19.81
CA LEU A 784 17.22 -8.91 20.58
C LEU A 784 18.09 -10.14 20.29
N SER A 785 18.43 -10.88 21.34
CA SER A 785 19.05 -12.20 21.24
C SER A 785 18.19 -13.19 20.43
N ILE A 786 18.83 -13.96 19.55
CA ILE A 786 18.19 -15.00 18.72
C ILE A 786 17.88 -16.25 19.55
N GLY A 787 16.67 -16.80 19.40
CA GLY A 787 16.16 -17.94 20.15
C GLY A 787 15.79 -17.67 21.62
N SER A 788 15.91 -16.43 22.11
CA SER A 788 15.62 -16.05 23.51
C SER A 788 14.15 -15.69 23.72
N SER A 789 13.63 -16.00 24.92
CA SER A 789 12.33 -15.52 25.38
C SER A 789 12.44 -14.11 25.95
N PHE A 790 11.42 -13.28 25.71
CA PHE A 790 11.33 -11.90 26.15
C PHE A 790 9.98 -11.61 26.77
N THR A 791 10.03 -10.85 27.87
CA THR A 791 8.88 -10.33 28.60
C THR A 791 8.72 -8.85 28.30
N VAL A 792 7.52 -8.43 27.90
CA VAL A 792 7.13 -7.03 27.68
C VAL A 792 6.09 -6.66 28.72
N THR A 793 6.35 -5.62 29.53
CA THR A 793 5.37 -5.10 30.48
C THR A 793 4.89 -3.73 30.03
N THR A 794 3.57 -3.55 29.94
CA THR A 794 2.88 -2.31 29.60
C THR A 794 2.28 -1.67 30.85
N ASN A 795 2.50 -0.37 31.02
CA ASN A 795 1.95 0.44 32.11
C ASN A 795 1.19 1.64 31.53
N ARG A 796 0.12 2.10 32.18
CA ARG A 796 -0.61 3.35 31.83
C ARG A 796 -1.06 3.45 30.34
N ILE A 797 -1.32 2.33 29.66
CA ILE A 797 -1.84 2.28 28.29
C ILE A 797 -3.36 2.15 28.28
N ALA A 798 -4.03 2.91 27.40
CA ALA A 798 -5.48 2.93 27.25
C ALA A 798 -5.97 2.93 25.78
N ASN A 799 -7.22 2.52 25.56
CA ASN A 799 -7.89 2.61 24.25
C ASN A 799 -8.29 4.08 23.91
N GLY A 800 -8.87 4.31 22.73
CA GLY A 800 -9.35 5.65 22.32
C GLY A 800 -10.36 6.27 23.30
N ALA A 801 -11.21 5.45 23.93
CA ALA A 801 -12.14 5.87 24.99
C ALA A 801 -11.49 5.92 26.40
N GLY A 802 -10.16 5.85 26.50
CA GLY A 802 -9.41 5.90 27.75
C GLY A 802 -9.44 4.63 28.61
N GLN A 803 -10.11 3.57 28.16
CA GLN A 803 -10.21 2.32 28.90
C GLN A 803 -8.85 1.60 28.93
N PRO A 804 -8.28 1.31 30.11
CA PRO A 804 -6.92 0.83 30.27
C PRO A 804 -6.79 -0.65 29.93
N LEU A 805 -5.59 -0.98 29.45
CA LEU A 805 -5.05 -2.34 29.26
C LEU A 805 -4.73 -3.06 30.60
N GLY A 806 -4.87 -2.35 31.73
CA GLY A 806 -4.35 -2.73 33.04
C GLY A 806 -2.92 -2.22 33.27
N ASN A 807 -2.60 -1.89 34.52
CA ASN A 807 -1.25 -1.48 34.90
C ASN A 807 -0.39 -2.71 35.22
N GLY A 808 0.84 -2.77 34.71
CA GLY A 808 1.69 -3.96 34.83
C GLY A 808 1.23 -5.16 33.99
N THR A 809 0.44 -4.95 32.93
CA THR A 809 0.01 -6.02 32.02
C THR A 809 1.21 -6.58 31.25
N VAL A 810 1.31 -7.91 31.16
CA VAL A 810 2.49 -8.61 30.63
C VAL A 810 2.15 -9.40 29.38
N GLY A 811 2.91 -9.16 28.30
CA GLY A 811 3.03 -10.07 27.16
C GLY A 811 4.38 -10.80 27.18
N GLN A 812 4.45 -11.99 26.60
CA GLN A 812 5.72 -12.69 26.35
C GLN A 812 5.79 -13.16 24.90
N PHE A 813 7.00 -13.15 24.33
CA PHE A 813 7.30 -13.77 23.03
C PHE A 813 8.66 -14.49 23.07
N GLN A 814 8.96 -15.24 22.02
CA GLN A 814 10.29 -15.80 21.79
C GLN A 814 10.76 -15.39 20.40
N THR A 815 12.02 -14.96 20.26
CA THR A 815 12.63 -14.72 18.95
C THR A 815 12.86 -16.04 18.21
N TRP A 816 12.80 -16.01 16.88
CA TRP A 816 13.10 -17.17 16.05
C TRP A 816 14.53 -17.71 16.31
N ASP A 817 14.71 -19.01 16.13
CA ASP A 817 16.01 -19.68 16.29
C ASP A 817 16.83 -19.67 14.98
N ASP A 818 18.16 -19.70 15.12
CA ASP A 818 19.12 -19.72 14.02
C ASP A 818 20.37 -20.57 14.33
N ASP A 819 20.18 -21.78 14.85
CA ASP A 819 21.27 -22.75 14.96
C ASP A 819 21.60 -23.32 13.58
N GLU A 820 22.76 -22.97 13.04
CA GLU A 820 23.30 -23.51 11.78
C GLU A 820 23.39 -25.05 11.76
N ASN A 821 23.38 -25.71 12.92
CA ASN A 821 23.41 -27.18 13.08
C ASN A 821 22.04 -27.75 13.49
N GLY A 822 21.02 -26.89 13.58
CA GLY A 822 19.64 -27.23 13.88
C GLY A 822 18.89 -27.83 12.69
N ILE A 823 17.60 -28.09 12.90
CA ILE A 823 16.66 -28.49 11.84
C ILE A 823 16.54 -27.36 10.80
N LYS A 824 16.65 -27.70 9.53
CA LYS A 824 16.55 -26.77 8.40
C LYS A 824 15.07 -26.47 8.09
N VAL A 825 14.58 -25.29 8.46
CA VAL A 825 13.17 -24.92 8.32
C VAL A 825 12.92 -24.11 7.04
N PHE A 826 11.92 -24.50 6.27
CA PHE A 826 11.44 -23.80 5.09
C PHE A 826 9.96 -23.48 5.20
N ILE A 827 9.57 -22.26 4.85
CA ILE A 827 8.16 -21.82 4.84
C ILE A 827 7.62 -21.88 3.42
N LEU A 828 6.54 -22.64 3.19
CA LEU A 828 5.86 -22.77 1.90
C LEU A 828 4.48 -22.09 1.96
N ALA A 829 4.44 -20.85 1.50
CA ALA A 829 3.30 -19.95 1.61
C ALA A 829 2.59 -19.69 0.28
N GLY A 830 1.30 -19.36 0.34
CA GLY A 830 0.50 -18.98 -0.83
C GLY A 830 -0.98 -19.35 -0.69
N GLN A 831 -1.70 -19.34 -1.81
CA GLN A 831 -3.12 -19.71 -1.82
C GLN A 831 -3.36 -21.14 -2.36
N SER A 832 -4.53 -21.47 -2.92
CA SER A 832 -4.91 -22.78 -3.47
C SER A 832 -3.89 -23.46 -4.41
N ASN A 833 -2.98 -22.70 -5.03
CA ASN A 833 -1.89 -23.23 -5.84
C ASN A 833 -0.73 -23.77 -5.00
N MET A 834 -0.42 -23.15 -3.86
CA MET A 834 0.47 -23.72 -2.84
C MET A 834 -0.22 -24.84 -2.05
N VAL A 835 -1.55 -24.79 -1.83
CA VAL A 835 -2.33 -25.96 -1.37
C VAL A 835 -2.07 -27.11 -2.34
N GLY A 836 -2.54 -27.01 -3.57
CA GLY A 836 -2.23 -27.97 -4.61
C GLY A 836 -3.10 -29.22 -4.60
N TYR A 837 -3.36 -29.70 -5.82
CA TYR A 837 -4.41 -30.68 -6.11
C TYR A 837 -3.87 -31.80 -7.02
N GLY A 838 -2.56 -32.10 -6.96
CA GLY A 838 -1.92 -33.15 -7.76
C GLY A 838 -2.44 -34.53 -7.36
N HIS A 839 -3.15 -35.22 -8.26
CA HIS A 839 -3.77 -36.50 -7.91
C HIS A 839 -2.75 -37.63 -7.93
N THR A 840 -2.63 -38.33 -6.80
CA THR A 840 -1.60 -39.35 -6.61
C THR A 840 -1.96 -40.68 -7.27
N GLU A 841 -3.21 -41.12 -7.12
CA GLU A 841 -3.66 -42.46 -7.52
C GLU A 841 -4.79 -42.42 -8.58
N THR A 842 -5.92 -41.79 -8.27
CA THR A 842 -7.14 -41.86 -9.10
C THR A 842 -7.29 -40.65 -10.03
N GLY A 843 -7.53 -40.91 -11.32
CA GLY A 843 -7.81 -39.90 -12.35
C GLY A 843 -9.10 -40.20 -13.13
N GLN A 844 -9.33 -39.50 -14.25
CA GLN A 844 -10.58 -39.61 -15.04
C GLN A 844 -10.91 -41.06 -15.48
N THR A 845 -9.88 -41.88 -15.71
CA THR A 845 -10.01 -43.28 -16.15
C THR A 845 -9.94 -44.30 -15.01
N GLY A 846 -9.92 -43.86 -13.75
CA GLY A 846 -9.77 -44.71 -12.55
C GLY A 846 -8.37 -44.64 -11.94
N ASP A 847 -8.02 -45.65 -11.14
CA ASP A 847 -6.73 -45.74 -10.46
C ASP A 847 -5.58 -45.99 -11.45
N GLY A 848 -4.48 -45.24 -11.31
CA GLY A 848 -3.42 -45.16 -12.31
C GLY A 848 -3.82 -44.40 -13.58
N GLY A 849 -4.92 -43.62 -13.53
CA GLY A 849 -5.43 -42.85 -14.67
C GLY A 849 -4.52 -41.69 -15.11
N ILE A 850 -4.69 -41.24 -16.35
CA ILE A 850 -3.78 -40.25 -16.98
C ILE A 850 -3.64 -38.96 -16.14
N GLY A 851 -2.42 -38.44 -16.07
CA GLY A 851 -2.09 -37.24 -15.30
C GLY A 851 -1.95 -37.44 -13.78
N THR A 852 -2.07 -38.67 -13.28
CA THR A 852 -1.80 -39.00 -11.86
C THR A 852 -0.33 -39.36 -11.62
N LEU A 853 0.16 -39.23 -10.39
CA LEU A 853 1.54 -39.64 -10.07
C LEU A 853 1.77 -41.14 -10.35
N ARG A 854 0.77 -41.96 -10.05
CA ARG A 854 0.72 -43.40 -10.38
C ARG A 854 0.78 -43.69 -11.88
N TYR A 855 0.32 -42.79 -12.74
CA TYR A 855 0.46 -42.90 -14.19
C TYR A 855 1.91 -42.63 -14.63
N PHE A 856 2.53 -41.57 -14.14
CA PHE A 856 3.91 -41.21 -14.49
C PHE A 856 4.94 -42.22 -13.98
N ALA A 857 4.76 -42.77 -12.77
CA ALA A 857 5.67 -43.76 -12.17
C ALA A 857 5.61 -45.19 -12.78
N GLN A 858 5.01 -45.38 -13.96
CA GLN A 858 5.00 -46.63 -14.71
C GLN A 858 6.10 -46.58 -15.80
N PRO A 859 7.04 -47.54 -15.88
CA PRO A 859 8.21 -47.45 -16.77
C PRO A 859 7.89 -47.14 -18.24
N ASP A 860 6.86 -47.78 -18.81
CA ASP A 860 6.41 -47.57 -20.19
C ASP A 860 5.95 -46.11 -20.47
N ASN A 861 5.59 -45.36 -19.41
CA ASN A 861 5.26 -43.94 -19.46
C ASN A 861 6.47 -43.07 -19.06
N ASP A 862 7.20 -43.44 -18.01
CA ASP A 862 8.34 -42.71 -17.42
C ASP A 862 9.46 -42.44 -18.45
N GLU A 863 9.72 -43.39 -19.37
CA GLU A 863 10.66 -43.19 -20.50
C GLU A 863 10.30 -42.00 -21.43
N ASN A 864 9.07 -41.47 -21.36
CA ASN A 864 8.61 -40.32 -22.14
C ASN A 864 8.71 -38.98 -21.37
N TYR A 865 9.09 -39.00 -20.09
CA TYR A 865 9.05 -37.84 -19.19
C TYR A 865 10.40 -37.60 -18.47
N PRO A 866 11.50 -37.38 -19.23
CA PRO A 866 12.89 -37.49 -18.73
C PRO A 866 13.34 -36.40 -17.75
N GLU A 867 12.46 -35.49 -17.30
CA GLU A 867 12.79 -34.47 -16.31
C GLU A 867 13.03 -35.03 -14.89
N TYR A 868 12.51 -36.22 -14.59
CA TYR A 868 12.58 -36.89 -13.30
C TYR A 868 12.22 -38.37 -13.45
N ASP A 869 12.92 -39.27 -12.74
CA ASP A 869 12.58 -40.70 -12.66
C ASP A 869 11.40 -40.86 -11.68
N TYR A 870 10.17 -40.87 -12.18
CA TYR A 870 8.99 -41.00 -11.31
C TYR A 870 8.87 -42.42 -10.73
N SER A 871 9.42 -43.44 -11.39
CA SER A 871 9.50 -44.79 -10.84
C SER A 871 10.33 -44.85 -9.56
N SER A 872 11.35 -43.99 -9.42
CA SER A 872 12.22 -43.91 -8.24
C SER A 872 11.47 -43.56 -6.94
N LEU A 873 10.28 -42.95 -7.03
CA LEU A 873 9.43 -42.61 -5.89
C LEU A 873 8.74 -43.84 -5.27
N LEU A 874 8.78 -45.00 -5.94
CA LEU A 874 8.19 -46.26 -5.49
C LEU A 874 9.16 -47.07 -4.62
N VAL A 875 8.62 -47.81 -3.65
CA VAL A 875 9.39 -48.78 -2.83
C VAL A 875 9.90 -49.96 -3.68
N ASP A 876 9.07 -50.47 -4.60
CA ASP A 876 9.43 -51.46 -5.62
C ASP A 876 9.00 -50.96 -7.02
N PRO A 877 9.91 -50.29 -7.76
CA PRO A 877 9.64 -49.82 -9.12
C PRO A 877 9.29 -50.94 -10.11
N SER A 878 9.57 -52.21 -9.80
CA SER A 878 9.20 -53.33 -10.67
C SER A 878 7.71 -53.71 -10.60
N GLN A 879 6.98 -53.20 -9.60
CA GLN A 879 5.54 -53.41 -9.41
C GLN A 879 4.77 -52.08 -9.38
N PRO A 880 4.86 -51.25 -10.44
CA PRO A 880 4.48 -49.83 -10.39
C PRO A 880 2.99 -49.56 -10.13
N THR A 881 2.11 -50.52 -10.41
CA THR A 881 0.68 -50.44 -10.16
C THR A 881 0.26 -50.80 -8.73
N THR A 882 1.16 -51.36 -7.90
CA THR A 882 0.83 -51.84 -6.54
C THR A 882 1.87 -51.49 -5.47
N SER A 883 3.06 -51.04 -5.85
CA SER A 883 4.06 -50.57 -4.89
C SER A 883 3.56 -49.37 -4.09
N ALA A 884 3.78 -49.40 -2.79
CA ALA A 884 3.69 -48.21 -1.95
C ALA A 884 4.69 -47.13 -2.42
N TRP A 885 4.36 -45.87 -2.11
CA TRP A 885 5.27 -44.74 -2.25
C TRP A 885 6.33 -44.74 -1.14
N LYS A 886 7.52 -44.25 -1.46
CA LYS A 886 8.52 -43.88 -0.45
C LYS A 886 8.05 -42.64 0.31
N THR A 887 8.54 -42.50 1.54
CA THR A 887 8.55 -41.23 2.27
C THR A 887 9.99 -40.85 2.58
N ARG A 888 10.30 -39.55 2.67
CA ARG A 888 11.62 -39.07 3.08
C ARG A 888 11.63 -38.94 4.62
N PRO A 889 12.34 -39.77 5.39
CA PRO A 889 12.26 -39.73 6.86
C PRO A 889 12.90 -38.48 7.49
N LYS A 890 13.91 -37.90 6.81
CA LYS A 890 14.57 -36.65 7.23
C LYS A 890 13.88 -35.37 6.77
N VAL A 891 12.92 -35.46 5.84
CA VAL A 891 12.15 -34.29 5.38
C VAL A 891 10.75 -34.41 5.94
N LYS A 892 10.43 -33.58 6.92
CA LYS A 892 9.09 -33.50 7.51
C LYS A 892 8.26 -32.45 6.79
N LEU A 893 6.95 -32.68 6.77
CA LEU A 893 5.97 -31.65 6.51
C LEU A 893 5.15 -31.42 7.78
N TRP A 894 4.78 -30.17 8.03
CA TRP A 894 3.63 -29.78 8.84
C TRP A 894 2.75 -28.81 8.04
N TRP A 895 1.43 -28.99 8.11
CA TRP A 895 0.46 -28.13 7.43
C TRP A 895 -0.91 -28.13 8.13
N LYS A 896 -1.42 -26.95 8.47
CA LYS A 896 -2.82 -26.70 8.83
C LYS A 896 -3.65 -26.62 7.53
N ASN A 897 -4.61 -27.53 7.33
CA ASN A 897 -5.26 -27.72 6.01
C ASN A 897 -6.24 -26.61 5.63
N GLY A 898 -5.71 -25.54 5.02
CA GLY A 898 -6.47 -24.42 4.49
C GLY A 898 -7.20 -24.66 3.16
N ALA A 899 -7.38 -25.89 2.68
CA ALA A 899 -7.92 -26.16 1.33
C ALA A 899 -9.36 -25.66 1.08
N SER A 900 -10.10 -25.33 2.15
CA SER A 900 -11.42 -24.70 2.14
C SER A 900 -11.41 -23.18 2.09
N GLY A 901 -10.27 -22.54 2.39
CA GLY A 901 -10.19 -21.11 2.72
C GLY A 901 -10.43 -20.80 4.21
N GLU A 902 -10.58 -21.83 5.05
CA GLU A 902 -10.65 -21.66 6.51
C GLU A 902 -9.24 -21.64 7.09
N LEU A 903 -8.94 -20.71 8.00
CA LEU A 903 -7.62 -20.63 8.65
C LEU A 903 -7.37 -21.87 9.54
N ASP A 904 -8.31 -22.18 10.43
CA ASP A 904 -8.29 -23.36 11.31
C ASP A 904 -8.75 -24.64 10.58
N GLY A 905 -7.79 -25.31 9.93
CA GLY A 905 -7.98 -26.57 9.21
C GLY A 905 -7.32 -27.78 9.88
N PRO A 906 -7.75 -29.03 9.59
CA PRO A 906 -7.11 -30.23 10.15
C PRO A 906 -5.60 -30.29 9.91
N ILE A 907 -4.81 -30.57 10.95
CA ILE A 907 -3.35 -30.63 10.84
C ILE A 907 -2.89 -31.94 10.19
N TYR A 908 -1.95 -31.83 9.25
CA TYR A 908 -1.23 -32.93 8.62
C TYR A 908 0.26 -32.79 8.94
N SER A 909 0.81 -33.70 9.75
CA SER A 909 2.23 -33.74 10.09
C SER A 909 2.84 -35.14 9.90
N GLY A 910 4.11 -35.19 9.48
CA GLY A 910 4.84 -36.45 9.29
C GLY A 910 5.98 -36.40 8.28
N ASN A 911 6.46 -37.57 7.86
CA ASN A 911 7.46 -37.69 6.79
C ASN A 911 6.85 -37.25 5.45
N LEU A 912 7.63 -36.52 4.63
CA LEU A 912 7.21 -36.10 3.30
C LEU A 912 6.92 -37.32 2.40
N GLY A 913 5.76 -37.31 1.75
CA GLY A 913 5.29 -38.31 0.78
C GLY A 913 4.25 -37.68 -0.18
N PRO A 914 3.70 -38.42 -1.15
CA PRO A 914 2.80 -37.84 -2.16
C PRO A 914 1.32 -37.76 -1.73
N LEU A 915 1.01 -37.68 -0.43
CA LEU A 915 -0.36 -37.59 0.10
C LEU A 915 -0.46 -36.50 1.19
N THR A 916 0.19 -35.38 0.93
CA THR A 916 0.53 -34.32 1.87
C THR A 916 -0.46 -33.16 1.92
N SER A 917 -1.31 -33.00 0.90
CA SER A 917 -2.19 -31.83 0.75
C SER A 917 -3.66 -32.09 1.08
N ASN A 918 -3.93 -33.12 1.87
CA ASN A 918 -5.19 -33.49 2.57
C ASN A 918 -5.30 -35.01 2.84
N GLY A 919 -4.22 -35.78 2.62
CA GLY A 919 -4.26 -37.25 2.65
C GLY A 919 -4.75 -37.90 1.35
N GLN A 920 -5.09 -37.11 0.32
CA GLN A 920 -5.53 -37.61 -1.00
C GLN A 920 -4.67 -37.10 -2.16
N TRP A 921 -4.15 -35.88 -2.06
CA TRP A 921 -3.36 -35.19 -3.10
C TRP A 921 -2.05 -34.63 -2.54
N PHE A 922 -1.22 -34.04 -3.40
CA PHE A 922 -0.03 -33.26 -3.02
C PHE A 922 0.01 -31.91 -3.76
N GLY A 923 0.78 -30.96 -3.22
CA GLY A 923 1.11 -29.68 -3.83
C GLY A 923 2.61 -29.52 -4.08
N PRO A 924 3.10 -28.29 -4.29
CA PRO A 924 4.52 -28.01 -4.56
C PRO A 924 5.49 -28.54 -3.48
N GLU A 925 5.02 -28.74 -2.23
CA GLU A 925 5.86 -29.23 -1.14
C GLU A 925 6.51 -30.60 -1.43
N TYR A 926 5.84 -31.46 -2.19
CA TYR A 926 6.37 -32.79 -2.48
C TYR A 926 7.56 -32.74 -3.44
N GLY A 927 7.48 -31.95 -4.52
CA GLY A 927 8.60 -31.74 -5.45
C GLY A 927 9.74 -30.94 -4.81
N PHE A 928 9.40 -29.88 -4.07
CA PHE A 928 10.36 -29.04 -3.36
C PHE A 928 11.17 -29.85 -2.35
N GLY A 929 10.50 -30.66 -1.54
CA GLY A 929 11.13 -31.50 -0.53
C GLY A 929 11.87 -32.73 -1.07
N GLN A 930 11.72 -33.11 -2.35
CA GLN A 930 12.71 -33.99 -2.98
C GLN A 930 14.03 -33.24 -3.17
N VAL A 931 14.01 -32.09 -3.87
CA VAL A 931 15.21 -31.34 -4.24
C VAL A 931 15.99 -30.86 -3.01
N ILE A 932 15.32 -30.22 -2.04
CA ILE A 932 15.95 -29.78 -0.79
C ILE A 932 16.46 -30.97 0.03
N GLY A 933 15.73 -32.09 0.03
CA GLY A 933 16.14 -33.32 0.71
C GLY A 933 17.30 -34.06 0.03
N ASP A 934 17.60 -33.78 -1.24
CA ASP A 934 18.77 -34.29 -1.97
C ASP A 934 19.97 -33.34 -1.85
N PHE A 935 19.73 -32.03 -1.67
CA PHE A 935 20.75 -31.01 -1.39
C PHE A 935 21.30 -31.09 0.05
N TYR A 936 20.44 -31.30 1.04
CA TYR A 936 20.81 -31.63 2.42
C TYR A 936 20.48 -33.11 2.73
N PRO A 937 21.30 -34.08 2.27
CA PRO A 937 21.06 -35.50 2.54
C PRO A 937 21.35 -35.90 3.99
N ASP A 938 22.19 -35.12 4.69
CA ASP A 938 22.62 -35.42 6.05
C ASP A 938 21.81 -34.71 7.15
N ASP A 939 21.26 -33.53 6.88
CA ASP A 939 20.45 -32.75 7.83
C ASP A 939 18.99 -33.24 7.97
N ASP A 940 18.35 -32.80 9.05
CA ASP A 940 16.90 -32.88 9.23
C ASP A 940 16.24 -31.60 8.71
N ILE A 941 15.21 -31.73 7.86
CA ILE A 941 14.50 -30.64 7.21
C ILE A 941 13.04 -30.63 7.67
N LEU A 942 12.51 -29.45 7.97
CA LEU A 942 11.08 -29.22 8.22
C LEU A 942 10.54 -28.25 7.17
N ILE A 943 9.53 -28.69 6.43
CA ILE A 943 8.67 -27.80 5.64
C ILE A 943 7.47 -27.44 6.51
N ILE A 944 7.29 -26.16 6.81
CA ILE A 944 6.04 -25.62 7.37
C ILE A 944 5.28 -24.99 6.20
N LYS A 945 4.10 -25.51 5.91
CA LYS A 945 3.26 -25.03 4.81
C LYS A 945 2.12 -24.20 5.40
N THR A 946 1.83 -23.07 4.77
CA THR A 946 0.89 -22.03 5.26
C THR A 946 0.08 -21.55 4.06
N ALA A 947 -0.97 -22.32 3.72
CA ALA A 947 -1.61 -22.22 2.41
C ALA A 947 -3.13 -22.42 2.43
N TRP A 948 -3.86 -21.46 1.87
CA TRP A 948 -5.32 -21.34 2.00
C TRP A 948 -6.07 -21.11 0.67
N GLY A 949 -7.26 -21.70 0.53
CA GLY A 949 -8.04 -21.67 -0.70
C GLY A 949 -8.61 -20.29 -1.05
N GLY A 950 -8.16 -19.68 -2.16
CA GLY A 950 -8.75 -18.45 -2.70
C GLY A 950 -8.18 -17.12 -2.16
N HIS A 951 -7.21 -17.18 -1.25
CA HIS A 951 -6.61 -16.03 -0.56
C HIS A 951 -5.70 -15.19 -1.49
N LYS A 952 -5.38 -13.95 -1.09
CA LYS A 952 -4.88 -12.86 -1.95
C LYS A 952 -3.70 -12.14 -1.32
N LEU A 953 -2.74 -11.67 -2.11
CA LEU A 953 -1.68 -10.78 -1.62
C LEU A 953 -2.17 -9.35 -1.39
N ALA A 954 -3.26 -8.93 -2.04
CA ALA A 954 -3.86 -7.61 -1.82
C ALA A 954 -4.79 -7.51 -0.61
N GLU A 955 -5.26 -8.63 -0.06
CA GLU A 955 -6.15 -8.65 1.12
C GLU A 955 -5.60 -9.60 2.18
N ASP A 956 -5.80 -10.91 2.01
CA ASP A 956 -5.61 -11.91 3.07
C ASP A 956 -4.14 -12.06 3.54
N PHE A 957 -3.17 -11.81 2.65
CA PHE A 957 -1.73 -11.80 2.92
C PHE A 957 -1.13 -10.37 2.88
N ARG A 958 -1.94 -9.31 2.95
CA ARG A 958 -1.45 -7.92 2.89
C ARG A 958 -0.46 -7.64 4.04
N PRO A 959 0.80 -7.27 3.76
CA PRO A 959 1.84 -7.14 4.78
C PRO A 959 1.86 -5.73 5.44
N PRO A 960 2.43 -5.57 6.64
CA PRO A 960 2.45 -4.30 7.39
C PRO A 960 2.97 -3.08 6.60
N SER A 961 4.07 -3.19 5.85
CA SER A 961 4.62 -2.10 5.03
C SER A 961 3.69 -1.70 3.89
N ALA A 962 2.93 -2.65 3.33
CA ALA A 962 1.89 -2.32 2.36
C ALA A 962 0.73 -1.55 2.99
N VAL A 963 0.34 -1.90 4.22
CA VAL A 963 -0.66 -1.15 5.00
C VAL A 963 -0.16 0.25 5.34
N ALA A 964 1.08 0.39 5.82
CA ALA A 964 1.69 1.68 6.13
C ALA A 964 1.78 2.60 4.91
N ALA A 965 2.06 2.06 3.72
CA ALA A 965 2.22 2.82 2.50
C ALA A 965 0.89 3.06 1.71
N ARG A 966 -0.13 2.22 1.91
CA ARG A 966 -1.35 2.20 1.04
C ARG A 966 -2.68 2.00 1.79
N GLY A 967 -2.66 1.93 3.12
CA GLY A 967 -3.84 1.79 3.99
C GLY A 967 -4.44 0.38 4.04
N GLY A 968 -5.57 0.25 4.74
CA GLY A 968 -6.27 -1.02 4.99
C GLY A 968 -5.84 -1.66 6.32
N GLU A 969 -6.01 -2.98 6.43
CA GLU A 969 -5.64 -3.78 7.61
C GLU A 969 -4.58 -4.82 7.22
N VAL A 970 -3.82 -5.34 8.20
CA VAL A 970 -2.84 -6.43 7.98
C VAL A 970 -3.61 -7.73 7.73
N GLY A 971 -3.23 -8.46 6.69
CA GLY A 971 -3.96 -9.64 6.25
C GLY A 971 -3.95 -10.78 7.28
N ALA A 972 -5.12 -11.37 7.55
CA ALA A 972 -5.24 -12.45 8.54
C ALA A 972 -4.37 -13.69 8.22
N SER A 973 -4.12 -13.98 6.94
CA SER A 973 -3.20 -15.06 6.50
C SER A 973 -1.73 -14.66 6.52
N TYR A 974 -1.41 -13.36 6.49
CA TYR A 974 -0.06 -12.89 6.82
C TYR A 974 0.25 -13.21 8.28
N LEU A 975 -0.68 -12.95 9.20
CA LEU A 975 -0.54 -13.24 10.63
C LEU A 975 -0.53 -14.74 10.92
N GLU A 976 -1.54 -15.49 10.46
CA GLU A 976 -1.67 -16.95 10.67
C GLU A 976 -0.45 -17.72 10.15
N MET A 977 0.22 -17.25 9.09
CA MET A 977 1.46 -17.86 8.59
C MET A 977 2.59 -17.88 9.63
N PHE A 978 2.71 -16.83 10.46
CA PHE A 978 3.70 -16.81 11.53
C PHE A 978 3.22 -17.51 12.78
N ASP A 979 1.91 -17.48 13.08
CA ASP A 979 1.37 -18.21 14.23
C ASP A 979 1.35 -19.73 14.01
N ASP A 980 1.15 -20.21 12.78
CA ASP A 980 1.46 -21.59 12.36
C ASP A 980 2.94 -21.92 12.62
N ALA A 981 3.85 -21.07 12.16
CA ALA A 981 5.29 -21.30 12.33
C ALA A 981 5.70 -21.30 13.81
N ARG A 982 5.20 -20.38 14.63
CA ARG A 982 5.40 -20.32 16.09
C ARG A 982 4.78 -21.56 16.77
N GLN A 983 3.57 -21.96 16.38
CA GLN A 983 2.89 -23.14 16.91
C GLN A 983 3.74 -24.40 16.72
N VAL A 984 4.28 -24.64 15.52
CA VAL A 984 5.13 -25.80 15.24
C VAL A 984 6.49 -25.70 15.94
N LEU A 985 7.16 -24.55 15.81
CA LEU A 985 8.56 -24.43 16.22
C LEU A 985 8.73 -24.41 17.74
N ASN A 986 7.76 -23.83 18.47
CA ASN A 986 7.74 -23.89 19.94
C ASN A 986 7.33 -25.29 20.46
N ASN A 987 6.72 -26.14 19.62
CA ASN A 987 6.23 -27.48 19.98
C ASN A 987 6.93 -28.62 19.22
N LEU A 988 8.14 -28.41 18.69
CA LEU A 988 8.87 -29.41 17.87
C LEU A 988 8.92 -30.81 18.50
N GLY A 989 9.10 -30.92 19.82
CA GLY A 989 9.13 -32.21 20.53
C GLY A 989 7.77 -32.88 20.75
N SER A 990 6.66 -32.17 20.51
CA SER A 990 5.29 -32.68 20.55
C SER A 990 4.82 -33.09 19.14
N GLU A 991 5.14 -32.28 18.13
CA GLU A 991 4.85 -32.56 16.72
C GLU A 991 5.73 -33.68 16.16
N PHE A 992 7.03 -33.67 16.50
CA PHE A 992 8.04 -34.61 16.03
C PHE A 992 8.88 -35.12 17.23
N PRO A 993 8.44 -36.16 17.95
CA PRO A 993 9.09 -36.62 19.19
C PRO A 993 10.58 -36.99 19.06
N GLU A 994 11.06 -37.35 17.87
CA GLU A 994 12.49 -37.56 17.57
C GLU A 994 13.33 -36.28 17.61
N TRP A 995 12.69 -35.10 17.61
CA TRP A 995 13.31 -33.78 17.62
C TRP A 995 13.11 -33.03 18.95
N ALA A 996 12.62 -33.70 20.00
CA ALA A 996 12.41 -33.09 21.30
C ALA A 996 13.71 -32.48 21.88
N GLY A 997 13.69 -31.16 22.11
CA GLY A 997 14.84 -30.39 22.60
C GLY A 997 15.89 -30.05 21.54
N ARG A 998 15.61 -30.22 20.24
CA ARG A 998 16.45 -29.71 19.16
C ARG A 998 16.19 -28.24 18.86
N ARG A 999 17.26 -27.56 18.44
CA ARG A 999 17.25 -26.22 17.85
C ARG A 999 16.96 -26.28 16.34
N TYR A 1000 16.65 -25.13 15.76
CA TYR A 1000 16.33 -24.98 14.35
C TYR A 1000 16.95 -23.72 13.74
N GLN A 1001 16.88 -23.62 12.42
CA GLN A 1001 17.26 -22.45 11.64
C GLN A 1001 16.23 -22.21 10.53
N ILE A 1002 15.74 -20.99 10.40
CA ILE A 1002 14.94 -20.57 9.23
C ILE A 1002 15.89 -20.40 8.03
N VAL A 1003 15.70 -21.21 6.97
CA VAL A 1003 16.62 -21.29 5.82
C VAL A 1003 16.11 -20.54 4.59
N GLY A 1004 14.80 -20.56 4.32
CA GLY A 1004 14.24 -19.87 3.17
C GLY A 1004 12.72 -19.98 3.05
N VAL A 1005 12.15 -19.15 2.16
CA VAL A 1005 10.71 -19.06 1.91
C VAL A 1005 10.40 -19.35 0.45
N ALA A 1006 9.35 -20.11 0.19
CA ALA A 1006 8.81 -20.34 -1.15
C ALA A 1006 7.36 -19.85 -1.23
N TRP A 1007 7.06 -19.04 -2.25
CA TRP A 1007 5.76 -18.41 -2.47
C TRP A 1007 5.14 -18.88 -3.79
N HIS A 1008 3.89 -19.35 -3.76
CA HIS A 1008 3.15 -19.68 -4.98
C HIS A 1008 1.69 -19.22 -4.92
N GLN A 1009 1.44 -18.09 -5.58
CA GLN A 1009 0.10 -17.52 -5.71
C GLN A 1009 -0.67 -18.11 -6.89
N GLY A 1010 -1.99 -17.91 -6.91
CA GLY A 1010 -2.86 -18.32 -8.03
C GLY A 1010 -3.64 -17.18 -8.65
N THR A 1011 -4.87 -17.47 -9.04
CA THR A 1011 -5.74 -16.56 -9.82
C THR A 1011 -6.46 -15.50 -8.99
N SER A 1012 -6.46 -15.59 -7.66
CA SER A 1012 -7.24 -14.68 -6.79
C SER A 1012 -6.86 -13.20 -6.88
N ASP A 1013 -5.59 -12.88 -7.13
CA ASP A 1013 -5.16 -11.51 -7.41
C ASP A 1013 -5.28 -11.12 -8.90
N LYS A 1014 -5.61 -12.05 -9.82
CA LYS A 1014 -5.73 -11.73 -11.25
C LYS A 1014 -6.96 -10.87 -11.58
N SER A 1015 -7.93 -10.73 -10.68
CA SER A 1015 -9.13 -9.91 -10.93
C SER A 1015 -9.65 -9.31 -9.61
N PRO A 1016 -10.12 -8.05 -9.57
CA PRO A 1016 -10.19 -7.10 -10.69
C PRO A 1016 -8.80 -6.53 -11.04
N ILE A 1017 -8.70 -5.73 -12.12
CA ILE A 1017 -7.40 -5.33 -12.70
C ILE A 1017 -6.63 -4.36 -11.79
N GLU A 1018 -7.34 -3.62 -10.94
CA GLU A 1018 -6.82 -2.73 -9.92
C GLU A 1018 -6.02 -3.53 -8.88
N ARG A 1019 -6.61 -4.60 -8.32
CA ARG A 1019 -5.95 -5.55 -7.42
C ARG A 1019 -4.73 -6.21 -8.07
N ALA A 1020 -4.86 -6.62 -9.33
CA ALA A 1020 -3.76 -7.19 -10.09
C ALA A 1020 -2.59 -6.21 -10.29
N THR A 1021 -2.88 -4.90 -10.31
CA THR A 1021 -1.88 -3.82 -10.45
C THR A 1021 -1.24 -3.46 -9.10
N GLU A 1022 -1.99 -3.53 -8.00
CA GLU A 1022 -1.48 -3.35 -6.63
C GLU A 1022 -0.41 -4.40 -6.26
N TYR A 1023 -0.58 -5.63 -6.74
CA TYR A 1023 0.29 -6.78 -6.49
C TYR A 1023 1.79 -6.49 -6.68
N LYS A 1024 2.16 -5.60 -7.61
CA LYS A 1024 3.57 -5.27 -7.89
C LYS A 1024 4.25 -4.40 -6.82
N TYR A 1025 3.46 -3.76 -5.96
CA TYR A 1025 3.95 -3.06 -4.78
C TYR A 1025 3.88 -3.94 -3.53
N ASN A 1026 2.83 -4.78 -3.41
CA ASN A 1026 2.68 -5.67 -2.26
C ASN A 1026 3.69 -6.82 -2.23
N LEU A 1027 4.19 -7.29 -3.39
CA LEU A 1027 5.16 -8.38 -3.44
C LEU A 1027 6.55 -8.01 -2.86
N PRO A 1028 7.18 -6.87 -3.24
CA PRO A 1028 8.38 -6.38 -2.56
C PRO A 1028 8.18 -6.18 -1.05
N ASP A 1029 7.09 -5.53 -0.64
CA ASP A 1029 6.79 -5.25 0.77
C ASP A 1029 6.60 -6.56 1.57
N PHE A 1030 5.91 -7.55 1.01
CA PHE A 1030 5.73 -8.88 1.63
C PHE A 1030 7.07 -9.61 1.83
N ILE A 1031 7.96 -9.56 0.83
CA ILE A 1031 9.30 -10.16 0.94
C ILE A 1031 10.14 -9.43 2.00
N SER A 1032 10.03 -8.09 2.07
CA SER A 1032 10.70 -7.26 3.07
C SER A 1032 10.22 -7.60 4.49
N ASP A 1033 8.91 -7.65 4.71
CA ASP A 1033 8.34 -7.81 6.04
C ASP A 1033 8.50 -9.25 6.56
N VAL A 1034 8.38 -10.26 5.69
CA VAL A 1034 8.72 -11.66 6.04
C VAL A 1034 10.20 -11.80 6.42
N ARG A 1035 11.09 -11.02 5.79
CA ARG A 1035 12.52 -10.98 6.14
C ARG A 1035 12.78 -10.24 7.45
N ALA A 1036 12.06 -9.16 7.72
CA ALA A 1036 12.13 -8.42 8.97
C ALA A 1036 11.64 -9.28 10.14
N GLU A 1037 10.49 -9.96 9.97
CA GLU A 1037 9.89 -10.86 10.96
C GLU A 1037 10.85 -12.00 11.35
N PHE A 1038 11.46 -12.69 10.38
CA PHE A 1038 12.47 -13.70 10.66
C PHE A 1038 13.85 -13.14 11.07
N GLY A 1039 14.01 -11.81 11.19
CA GLY A 1039 15.28 -11.15 11.54
C GLY A 1039 16.39 -11.31 10.51
N LYS A 1040 16.05 -11.72 9.28
CA LYS A 1040 16.98 -12.15 8.23
C LYS A 1040 16.80 -11.34 6.94
N PRO A 1041 17.41 -10.15 6.81
CA PRO A 1041 17.29 -9.31 5.61
C PRO A 1041 17.77 -10.02 4.33
N ASN A 1042 18.66 -11.00 4.47
CA ASN A 1042 19.19 -11.77 3.35
C ASN A 1042 18.49 -13.12 3.08
N LEU A 1043 17.38 -13.46 3.78
CA LEU A 1043 16.73 -14.78 3.68
C LEU A 1043 16.35 -15.16 2.22
N PRO A 1044 16.88 -16.28 1.68
CA PRO A 1044 16.52 -16.79 0.37
C PRO A 1044 15.00 -16.89 0.16
N PHE A 1045 14.53 -16.32 -0.94
CA PHE A 1045 13.11 -16.26 -1.28
C PHE A 1045 12.89 -16.75 -2.72
N VAL A 1046 11.97 -17.69 -2.93
CA VAL A 1046 11.65 -18.21 -4.26
C VAL A 1046 10.17 -18.08 -4.59
N ILE A 1047 9.88 -17.77 -5.85
CA ILE A 1047 8.53 -17.44 -6.32
C ILE A 1047 8.19 -18.32 -7.52
N ALA A 1048 7.02 -18.96 -7.51
CA ALA A 1048 6.46 -19.64 -8.67
C ALA A 1048 5.38 -18.77 -9.30
N THR A 1049 5.52 -18.45 -10.59
CA THR A 1049 4.49 -17.66 -11.32
C THR A 1049 3.12 -18.33 -11.25
N THR A 1050 2.04 -17.56 -11.28
CA THR A 1050 0.66 -18.10 -11.20
C THR A 1050 0.38 -19.11 -12.31
N GLY A 1051 0.80 -18.79 -13.54
CA GLY A 1051 1.07 -19.72 -14.65
C GLY A 1051 -0.12 -20.44 -15.30
N MET A 1052 -1.27 -20.49 -14.64
CA MET A 1052 -2.44 -21.25 -15.09
C MET A 1052 -3.49 -20.44 -15.86
N SER A 1053 -4.09 -21.12 -16.84
CA SER A 1053 -5.30 -20.77 -17.62
C SER A 1053 -5.25 -19.53 -18.53
N ASP A 1054 -6.08 -19.56 -19.58
CA ASP A 1054 -6.23 -18.61 -20.70
C ASP A 1054 -5.06 -18.48 -21.69
N VAL A 1055 -3.94 -19.15 -21.43
CA VAL A 1055 -3.09 -19.72 -22.48
C VAL A 1055 -2.75 -21.18 -22.14
N GLY A 1056 -3.01 -22.09 -23.08
CA GLY A 1056 -2.41 -23.43 -23.08
C GLY A 1056 -0.95 -23.38 -23.58
N PRO A 1057 -0.34 -24.51 -23.95
CA PRO A 1057 0.95 -24.51 -24.62
C PRO A 1057 0.77 -23.96 -26.05
N LYS A 1058 0.81 -22.63 -26.17
CA LYS A 1058 1.23 -22.00 -27.42
C LYS A 1058 2.67 -22.48 -27.65
N GLU A 1059 2.89 -23.14 -28.79
CA GLU A 1059 4.22 -23.49 -29.30
C GLU A 1059 5.14 -22.25 -29.19
N ASP A 1060 6.39 -22.46 -28.77
CA ASP A 1060 7.33 -21.46 -28.23
C ASP A 1060 6.93 -20.00 -28.48
N PRO A 1061 6.55 -19.22 -27.43
CA PRO A 1061 6.11 -17.85 -27.63
C PRO A 1061 7.19 -17.07 -28.40
N PRO A 1062 6.83 -16.36 -29.50
CA PRO A 1062 7.80 -15.72 -30.37
C PRO A 1062 8.86 -14.94 -29.59
N LEU A 1063 10.12 -15.15 -29.97
CA LEU A 1063 11.25 -14.50 -29.32
C LEU A 1063 11.29 -13.04 -29.77
N ASP A 1064 10.83 -12.19 -28.85
CA ASP A 1064 10.52 -10.75 -28.95
C ASP A 1064 9.14 -10.37 -29.52
N PRO A 1065 8.52 -9.27 -29.04
CA PRO A 1065 8.92 -8.44 -27.88
C PRO A 1065 8.23 -8.93 -26.58
N PRO A 1066 8.91 -8.91 -25.43
CA PRO A 1066 8.36 -9.50 -24.21
C PRO A 1066 7.25 -8.64 -23.58
N TYR A 1067 6.37 -9.32 -22.83
CA TYR A 1067 5.36 -8.78 -21.90
C TYR A 1067 4.03 -8.27 -22.48
N VAL A 1068 3.81 -8.27 -23.80
CA VAL A 1068 2.45 -8.15 -24.35
C VAL A 1068 1.67 -9.44 -24.04
N GLY A 1069 0.58 -9.32 -23.27
CA GLY A 1069 -0.29 -10.44 -22.92
C GLY A 1069 0.05 -11.22 -21.62
N TYR A 1070 1.04 -10.77 -20.84
CA TYR A 1070 1.29 -11.33 -19.49
C TYR A 1070 0.33 -10.69 -18.48
N HIS A 1071 -0.14 -11.44 -17.48
CA HIS A 1071 -0.99 -10.85 -16.44
C HIS A 1071 -0.18 -9.95 -15.49
N PRO A 1072 -0.67 -8.79 -15.01
CA PRO A 1072 0.08 -7.91 -14.08
C PRO A 1072 0.70 -8.62 -12.86
N VAL A 1073 -0.04 -9.56 -12.24
CA VAL A 1073 0.45 -10.47 -11.19
C VAL A 1073 1.68 -11.27 -11.62
N GLU A 1074 1.69 -11.82 -12.84
CA GLU A 1074 2.79 -12.62 -13.39
C GLU A 1074 3.97 -11.73 -13.80
N ARG A 1075 3.70 -10.50 -14.27
CA ARG A 1075 4.72 -9.49 -14.57
C ARG A 1075 5.46 -9.06 -13.30
N ALA A 1076 4.73 -8.86 -12.21
CA ALA A 1076 5.30 -8.61 -10.89
C ALA A 1076 6.11 -9.82 -10.37
N GLN A 1077 5.56 -11.03 -10.45
CA GLN A 1077 6.27 -12.26 -10.07
C GLN A 1077 7.57 -12.45 -10.86
N LEU A 1078 7.60 -12.08 -12.14
CA LEU A 1078 8.79 -12.15 -13.02
C LEU A 1078 9.74 -10.94 -12.91
N TRP A 1079 9.42 -9.94 -12.07
CA TRP A 1079 10.23 -8.73 -11.85
C TRP A 1079 10.47 -7.89 -13.12
N VAL A 1080 9.40 -7.70 -13.90
CA VAL A 1080 9.43 -6.93 -15.15
C VAL A 1080 8.74 -5.57 -14.96
N GLU A 1081 8.68 -4.72 -15.98
CA GLU A 1081 8.31 -3.28 -15.85
C GLU A 1081 9.30 -2.43 -15.04
N GLY A 1082 10.55 -2.88 -14.85
CA GLY A 1082 11.57 -2.12 -14.11
C GLY A 1082 11.45 -2.20 -12.59
N ILE A 1083 10.70 -3.18 -12.06
CA ILE A 1083 10.70 -3.51 -10.62
C ILE A 1083 12.08 -4.10 -10.26
N PRO A 1084 12.87 -3.49 -9.35
CA PRO A 1084 14.17 -4.04 -8.97
C PRO A 1084 14.04 -5.37 -8.23
N ARG A 1085 14.56 -6.46 -8.80
CA ARG A 1085 14.64 -7.77 -8.13
C ARG A 1085 15.83 -7.79 -7.16
N PRO A 1086 15.62 -8.06 -5.85
CA PRO A 1086 16.73 -8.30 -4.94
C PRO A 1086 17.54 -9.54 -5.39
N SER A 1087 18.87 -9.50 -5.24
CA SER A 1087 19.78 -10.56 -5.72
C SER A 1087 19.39 -11.95 -5.20
N ASN A 1088 18.99 -12.02 -3.93
CA ASN A 1088 18.57 -13.20 -3.18
C ASN A 1088 17.07 -13.57 -3.33
N VAL A 1089 16.42 -13.13 -4.41
CA VAL A 1089 15.07 -13.54 -4.78
C VAL A 1089 15.10 -14.16 -6.17
N LEU A 1090 14.63 -15.39 -6.35
CA LEU A 1090 14.54 -16.04 -7.67
C LEU A 1090 13.10 -16.44 -8.01
N THR A 1091 12.72 -16.21 -9.26
CA THR A 1091 11.43 -16.65 -9.80
C THR A 1091 11.62 -17.87 -10.69
N ASP A 1092 10.69 -18.81 -10.60
CA ASP A 1092 10.49 -19.92 -11.52
C ASP A 1092 9.21 -19.70 -12.33
N ASP A 1093 9.30 -19.90 -13.64
CA ASP A 1093 8.21 -19.60 -14.56
C ASP A 1093 7.44 -20.86 -14.95
N THR A 1094 6.33 -21.06 -14.25
CA THR A 1094 5.55 -22.29 -14.25
C THR A 1094 4.66 -22.48 -15.48
N ARG A 1095 4.59 -21.49 -16.39
CA ARG A 1095 3.72 -21.53 -17.59
C ARG A 1095 3.97 -22.76 -18.46
N GLY A 1096 5.24 -23.18 -18.59
CA GLY A 1096 5.63 -24.41 -19.29
C GLY A 1096 5.27 -25.72 -18.57
N TYR A 1097 4.58 -25.66 -17.43
CA TYR A 1097 4.13 -26.81 -16.63
C TYR A 1097 2.61 -27.03 -16.74
N TRP A 1098 1.88 -26.24 -17.54
CA TRP A 1098 0.46 -26.48 -17.80
C TRP A 1098 0.25 -27.77 -18.59
N GLU A 1099 -0.64 -28.62 -18.08
CA GLU A 1099 -1.04 -29.88 -18.70
C GLU A 1099 -2.54 -29.81 -19.01
N GLU A 1100 -2.91 -30.15 -20.25
CA GLU A 1100 -4.27 -29.96 -20.73
C GLU A 1100 -5.28 -30.95 -20.13
N ALA A 1101 -6.56 -30.62 -20.24
CA ALA A 1101 -7.66 -31.36 -19.62
C ALA A 1101 -7.74 -32.83 -20.07
N GLU A 1102 -7.33 -33.13 -21.30
CA GLU A 1102 -7.32 -34.46 -21.91
C GLU A 1102 -6.24 -35.38 -21.33
N VAL A 1103 -5.15 -34.82 -20.78
CA VAL A 1103 -4.02 -35.54 -20.19
C VAL A 1103 -3.97 -35.43 -18.66
N SER A 1104 -5.03 -34.91 -18.05
CA SER A 1104 -5.07 -34.53 -16.63
C SER A 1104 -6.18 -35.23 -15.84
N PRO A 1105 -6.07 -35.35 -14.50
CA PRO A 1105 -7.07 -36.00 -13.65
C PRO A 1105 -8.43 -35.30 -13.62
N ARG A 1106 -8.50 -34.02 -14.00
CA ARG A 1106 -9.74 -33.23 -14.11
C ARG A 1106 -9.71 -32.32 -15.35
N SER A 1107 -10.87 -31.76 -15.67
CA SER A 1107 -11.08 -30.77 -16.75
C SER A 1107 -11.70 -29.49 -16.17
N GLN A 1108 -11.02 -28.87 -15.21
CA GLN A 1108 -11.59 -27.76 -14.41
C GLN A 1108 -11.08 -26.37 -14.82
N GLY A 1109 -9.99 -26.27 -15.58
CA GLY A 1109 -9.47 -24.98 -16.07
C GLY A 1109 -8.74 -24.13 -15.01
N PHE A 1110 -8.45 -24.71 -13.85
CA PHE A 1110 -7.68 -24.09 -12.76
C PHE A 1110 -7.03 -25.18 -11.90
N HIS A 1111 -6.18 -24.79 -10.93
CA HIS A 1111 -5.39 -25.69 -10.08
C HIS A 1111 -4.68 -26.77 -10.92
N TRP A 1112 -4.04 -26.36 -12.03
CA TRP A 1112 -3.29 -27.20 -12.95
C TRP A 1112 -4.03 -28.47 -13.42
N ASN A 1113 -5.37 -28.38 -13.60
CA ASN A 1113 -6.26 -29.51 -13.92
C ASN A 1113 -6.13 -30.73 -12.96
N GLY A 1114 -5.59 -30.52 -11.76
CA GLY A 1114 -5.26 -31.57 -10.79
C GLY A 1114 -4.07 -32.46 -11.18
N ASN A 1115 -3.28 -32.06 -12.19
CA ASN A 1115 -2.23 -32.88 -12.77
C ASN A 1115 -1.01 -33.00 -11.85
N ALA A 1116 -0.59 -34.24 -11.57
CA ALA A 1116 0.54 -34.54 -10.71
C ALA A 1116 1.87 -34.02 -11.26
N ARG A 1117 2.08 -34.08 -12.59
CA ARG A 1117 3.32 -33.63 -13.24
C ARG A 1117 3.49 -32.12 -13.11
N SER A 1118 2.43 -31.35 -13.32
CA SER A 1118 2.43 -29.89 -13.11
C SER A 1118 2.83 -29.52 -11.68
N TYR A 1119 2.16 -30.07 -10.66
CA TYR A 1119 2.48 -29.78 -9.26
C TYR A 1119 3.88 -30.24 -8.85
N PHE A 1120 4.34 -31.39 -9.34
CA PHE A 1120 5.70 -31.86 -9.09
C PHE A 1120 6.74 -30.95 -9.72
N ARG A 1121 6.52 -30.48 -10.96
CA ARG A 1121 7.39 -29.52 -11.66
C ARG A 1121 7.46 -28.18 -10.94
N VAL A 1122 6.32 -27.59 -10.54
CA VAL A 1122 6.30 -26.35 -9.74
C VAL A 1122 7.13 -26.51 -8.45
N GLY A 1123 6.93 -27.62 -7.73
CA GLY A 1123 7.70 -27.93 -6.53
C GLY A 1123 9.21 -28.07 -6.80
N LYS A 1124 9.57 -28.84 -7.84
CA LYS A 1124 10.96 -29.05 -8.23
C LYS A 1124 11.63 -27.73 -8.64
N GLY A 1125 10.97 -26.91 -9.44
CA GLY A 1125 11.48 -25.61 -9.90
C GLY A 1125 11.75 -24.65 -8.74
N LEU A 1126 10.79 -24.50 -7.81
CA LEU A 1126 11.00 -23.78 -6.54
C LEU A 1126 12.21 -24.31 -5.76
N GLY A 1127 12.36 -25.64 -5.68
CA GLY A 1127 13.49 -26.30 -5.03
C GLY A 1127 14.83 -26.01 -5.72
N ASP A 1128 14.88 -26.11 -7.05
CA ASP A 1128 16.06 -25.81 -7.86
C ASP A 1128 16.47 -24.34 -7.68
N LYS A 1129 15.53 -23.39 -7.69
CA LYS A 1129 15.84 -21.97 -7.41
C LYS A 1129 16.36 -21.78 -5.98
N MET A 1130 15.80 -22.48 -5.01
CA MET A 1130 16.21 -22.36 -3.60
C MET A 1130 17.62 -22.89 -3.40
N VAL A 1131 17.97 -24.04 -4.00
CA VAL A 1131 19.34 -24.57 -4.04
C VAL A 1131 20.30 -23.58 -4.69
N ASN A 1132 19.91 -22.93 -5.80
CA ASN A 1132 20.73 -21.91 -6.45
C ASN A 1132 20.96 -20.66 -5.57
N LEU A 1133 20.03 -20.31 -4.67
CA LEU A 1133 20.23 -19.24 -3.68
C LEU A 1133 21.07 -19.67 -2.47
N LEU A 1134 20.94 -20.93 -2.04
CA LEU A 1134 21.71 -21.51 -0.93
C LEU A 1134 23.14 -21.94 -1.30
N SER A 1135 23.51 -21.80 -2.58
CA SER A 1135 24.83 -22.11 -3.12
C SER A 1135 25.65 -20.86 -3.48
N GLN A 1136 25.20 -19.67 -3.05
CA GLN A 1136 25.85 -18.36 -3.23
C GLN A 1136 26.42 -17.86 -1.89
#